data_AF-A0A7R9TFV9-F1
#
_entry.id   AF-A0A7R9TFV9-F1
#
_cell.length_a   1.000
_cell.length_b   1.000
_cell.length_c   1.000
_cell.angle_alpha   90.00
_cell.angle_beta   90.00
_cell.angle_gamma   90.00
#
_symmetry.space_group_name_H-M   'P 1'
#
loop_
_entity.id
_entity.type
_entity.pdbx_description
1 polymer ?
#
loop_
_entity_poly.entity_id
_entity_poly.type
_entity_poly.pdbx_seq_one_letter_code
_entity_poly.pdbx_strand_id
1 'polypeptide(L)'
;MENEGKSKSEILMETAMLQRLAVRKEEKREARREARRSEARMSRASRASRSSNVSSASVASSDDSVGFFDFNRVDRSRSSMSRSSKAKSGGGYFDEEEEDEYVDSSDFDSSDSDSDDEDLSDEHTRLLYLVSLYNSKRAEEDDPDADDEGMNKNVWLRKVPLLVLVYEAVIAEVLDFDYAPAPDIVAGSRVYMNVSQEGRDHLDTLREAGFLYGLKLSSKKYQSTVALRITSLGEEFLEKKLTDEMREQVHKVAYPPGASPCEENLLKVTWDAEEGAFMLVNKNGYSRASTITDIEDVSYVSSPYLPASLRRWGRENKRNDGRVDDLKGAVNNIKDELDENITIDDVRILIGEWIPMGANQMVALNDKLGSSERVQGGFFTSVVDLNPDSSEFIGESEGLTEVDILDFDETAFVNFEAEVHFPEDEGIVQVEMFGVHIHCEGHLIYGMECEAVETSGGREKISLDNLSRLLVDVHVDSSKIIDNLISPHQRVMLDLTYLGDAERREKYNVILCSRIQSRGEERMPTAEEFLDRGENENEIKQVIGDTQASFQLSPDDEVFILGKNGMILCSKDVERFEPQIVAYLSLMTRNMFMRSLFQRTFILADTLKYIRELIEHFEADPNSVTTIRNLISEASGDIILLSEVQSYLAESLEEVEIPEPCDDKASKRLEKILHIESTQKRMVRRVNDMYKNIEGARGEVASLRSMADVVTEGKELKVQEAVQNNTKNLEDVFRANERASKSLEIMQVVLAGSLAFDCIDRLHGLYLGIASDVDWSVDAFKVVYETPGLLLLVNLFWWAVIGIFIQSLIKNLAEVARGVMSIRYKINQKVDWDAFEAFMLEMSPEVEDGDSDKNTNIKKFTWDEKDEALWQGRPPRIEVTMDARYHFLLKAFLQISTKKSKVSQAEAKLIFFRRLRDAGVLSGIVAGLEDEQDVEEWAEKQRRAQKENAKQRAARLLGDSYEVEEMKLKSAGFAKHHARSFKAKTDEEDDAR
;
A
#
# COMPACT_ATOMS: atom_id res chain seq x y z
N MET A 1 -37.16 -30.46 20.42
CA MET A 1 -36.66 -31.78 20.84
C MET A 1 -35.61 -32.14 19.79
N GLU A 2 -34.37 -31.69 19.84
CA GLU A 2 -33.40 -31.60 20.95
C GLU A 2 -32.75 -30.19 21.05
N ASN A 3 -31.99 -29.96 22.13
CA ASN A 3 -31.27 -28.74 22.53
C ASN A 3 -32.08 -27.58 23.14
N GLU A 4 -32.66 -27.83 24.31
CA GLU A 4 -32.91 -26.79 25.31
C GLU A 4 -31.66 -26.66 26.20
N GLY A 5 -30.85 -25.63 25.97
CA GLY A 5 -29.64 -25.40 26.78
C GLY A 5 -28.72 -24.25 26.36
N LYS A 6 -29.11 -23.38 25.42
CA LYS A 6 -28.33 -22.18 25.09
C LYS A 6 -28.80 -20.99 25.92
N SER A 7 -27.87 -20.28 26.53
CA SER A 7 -28.12 -19.05 27.29
C SER A 7 -28.71 -17.97 26.38
N LYS A 8 -29.58 -17.10 26.90
CA LYS A 8 -30.10 -15.92 26.18
C LYS A 8 -28.96 -15.04 25.61
N SER A 9 -27.79 -15.05 26.25
CA SER A 9 -26.59 -14.34 25.76
C SER A 9 -25.96 -14.99 24.52
N GLU A 10 -25.94 -16.31 24.44
CA GLU A 10 -25.39 -17.05 23.29
C GLU A 10 -26.28 -16.90 22.06
N ILE A 11 -27.60 -16.90 22.24
CA ILE A 11 -28.55 -16.68 21.13
C ILE A 11 -28.42 -15.25 20.59
N LEU A 12 -28.21 -14.26 21.45
CA LEU A 12 -27.94 -12.86 21.08
C LEU A 12 -26.60 -12.70 20.35
N MET A 13 -25.58 -13.44 20.77
CA MET A 13 -24.26 -13.41 20.15
C MET A 13 -24.28 -14.12 18.78
N GLU A 14 -24.97 -15.25 18.67
CA GLU A 14 -25.14 -16.01 17.42
C GLU A 14 -26.00 -15.25 16.41
N THR A 15 -27.04 -14.55 16.85
CA THR A 15 -27.84 -13.65 15.97
C THR A 15 -27.04 -12.41 15.54
N ALA A 16 -26.23 -11.81 16.42
CA ALA A 16 -25.33 -10.72 16.06
C ALA A 16 -24.24 -11.17 15.08
N MET A 17 -23.70 -12.38 15.26
CA MET A 17 -22.70 -12.97 14.37
C MET A 17 -23.30 -13.29 12.99
N LEU A 18 -24.53 -13.81 12.94
CA LEU A 18 -25.25 -14.05 11.69
C LEU A 18 -25.60 -12.75 10.96
N GLN A 19 -25.95 -11.68 11.69
CA GLN A 19 -26.14 -10.36 11.10
C GLN A 19 -24.83 -9.80 10.53
N ARG A 20 -23.71 -9.91 11.24
CA ARG A 20 -22.38 -9.52 10.74
C ARG A 20 -21.97 -10.34 9.52
N LEU A 21 -22.23 -11.64 9.50
CA LEU A 21 -21.97 -12.51 8.34
C LEU A 21 -22.85 -12.18 7.13
N ALA A 22 -24.10 -11.77 7.37
CA ALA A 22 -25.00 -11.33 6.30
C ALA A 22 -24.54 -10.02 5.67
N VAL A 23 -24.15 -9.03 6.49
CA VAL A 23 -23.59 -7.75 6.04
C VAL A 23 -22.29 -7.98 5.27
N ARG A 24 -21.37 -8.80 5.80
CA ARG A 24 -20.10 -9.13 5.13
C ARG A 24 -20.30 -9.89 3.81
N LYS A 25 -21.35 -10.71 3.69
CA LYS A 25 -21.74 -11.34 2.41
C LYS A 25 -22.31 -10.35 1.41
N GLU A 26 -23.00 -9.31 1.87
CA GLU A 26 -23.58 -8.27 1.02
C GLU A 26 -22.49 -7.34 0.48
N GLU A 27 -21.56 -6.91 1.35
CA GLU A 27 -20.34 -6.16 0.98
C GLU A 27 -19.50 -6.92 -0.06
N LYS A 28 -19.25 -8.24 0.15
CA LYS A 28 -18.54 -9.07 -0.83
C LYS A 28 -19.27 -9.18 -2.18
N ARG A 29 -20.62 -9.13 -2.19
CA ARG A 29 -21.40 -9.14 -3.45
C ARG A 29 -21.37 -7.79 -4.14
N GLU A 30 -21.27 -6.70 -3.38
CA GLU A 30 -21.17 -5.35 -3.91
C GLU A 30 -19.78 -5.07 -4.50
N ALA A 31 -18.71 -5.46 -3.80
CA ALA A 31 -17.34 -5.42 -4.32
C ALA A 31 -17.19 -6.23 -5.62
N ARG A 32 -17.79 -7.43 -5.71
CA ARG A 32 -17.81 -8.23 -6.96
C ARG A 32 -18.60 -7.57 -8.09
N ARG A 33 -19.64 -6.79 -7.77
CA ARG A 33 -20.40 -6.02 -8.77
C ARG A 33 -19.61 -4.81 -9.25
N GLU A 34 -18.85 -4.16 -8.38
CA GLU A 34 -17.95 -3.06 -8.76
C GLU A 34 -16.78 -3.54 -9.60
N ALA A 35 -16.15 -4.67 -9.26
CA ALA A 35 -15.10 -5.28 -10.07
C ALA A 35 -15.59 -5.63 -11.49
N ARG A 36 -16.79 -6.21 -11.61
CA ARG A 36 -17.40 -6.46 -12.94
C ARG A 36 -17.74 -5.19 -13.71
N ARG A 37 -18.06 -4.09 -13.01
CA ARG A 37 -18.32 -2.79 -13.63
C ARG A 37 -17.02 -2.08 -14.03
N SER A 38 -15.93 -2.25 -13.31
CA SER A 38 -14.62 -1.72 -13.68
C SER A 38 -14.03 -2.45 -14.88
N GLU A 39 -14.16 -3.78 -14.95
CA GLU A 39 -13.79 -4.57 -16.13
C GLU A 39 -14.62 -4.19 -17.37
N ALA A 40 -15.94 -4.03 -17.22
CA ALA A 40 -16.81 -3.59 -18.32
C ALA A 40 -16.49 -2.14 -18.77
N ARG A 41 -15.99 -1.28 -17.87
CA ARG A 41 -15.53 0.08 -18.19
C ARG A 41 -14.19 0.07 -18.92
N MET A 42 -13.23 -0.75 -18.51
CA MET A 42 -11.95 -0.90 -19.22
C MET A 42 -12.14 -1.49 -20.62
N SER A 43 -13.04 -2.47 -20.78
CA SER A 43 -13.41 -3.05 -22.07
C SER A 43 -14.11 -2.05 -23.01
N ARG A 44 -14.89 -1.09 -22.48
CA ARG A 44 -15.51 -0.03 -23.27
C ARG A 44 -14.55 1.11 -23.61
N ALA A 45 -13.62 1.44 -22.71
CA ALA A 45 -12.60 2.46 -22.95
C ALA A 45 -11.62 2.05 -24.06
N SER A 46 -11.21 0.78 -24.11
CA SER A 46 -10.34 0.26 -25.19
C SER A 46 -11.05 0.20 -26.55
N ARG A 47 -12.38 0.02 -26.56
CA ARG A 47 -13.20 0.03 -27.79
C ARG A 47 -13.45 1.44 -28.34
N ALA A 48 -13.44 2.46 -27.48
CA ALA A 48 -13.65 3.85 -27.89
C ALA A 48 -12.37 4.49 -28.46
N SER A 49 -11.20 4.21 -27.90
CA SER A 49 -9.91 4.76 -28.37
C SER A 49 -9.50 4.26 -29.76
N ARG A 50 -9.86 3.02 -30.14
CA ARG A 50 -9.63 2.49 -31.50
C ARG A 50 -10.53 3.14 -32.56
N SER A 51 -11.62 3.82 -32.18
CA SER A 51 -12.53 4.44 -33.16
C SER A 51 -12.12 5.87 -33.57
N SER A 52 -11.29 6.55 -32.77
CA SER A 52 -10.86 7.94 -33.03
C SER A 52 -9.59 8.08 -33.86
N ASN A 53 -8.73 7.05 -33.94
CA ASN A 53 -7.46 7.13 -34.68
C ASN A 53 -7.60 6.91 -36.21
N VAL A 54 -8.73 6.41 -36.69
CA VAL A 54 -8.96 6.16 -38.14
C VAL A 54 -9.39 7.44 -38.89
N SER A 55 -9.67 8.57 -38.19
CA SER A 55 -10.23 9.78 -38.80
C SER A 55 -9.28 10.98 -39.02
N SER A 56 -8.00 10.91 -38.63
CA SER A 56 -7.08 12.07 -38.71
C SER A 56 -5.91 11.93 -39.70
N ALA A 57 -5.85 10.88 -40.51
CA ALA A 57 -4.85 10.72 -41.56
C ALA A 57 -5.34 11.24 -42.93
N SER A 58 -5.74 12.51 -43.00
CA SER A 58 -5.77 13.25 -44.27
C SER A 58 -5.85 14.75 -43.99
N VAL A 59 -5.12 15.53 -44.80
CA VAL A 59 -5.05 17.00 -44.83
C VAL A 59 -3.92 17.62 -44.00
N ALA A 60 -2.75 17.85 -44.62
CA ALA A 60 -2.22 19.21 -44.84
C ALA A 60 -0.83 19.16 -45.52
N SER A 61 -0.80 19.53 -46.79
CA SER A 61 0.38 19.94 -47.55
C SER A 61 0.22 21.43 -47.88
N SER A 62 1.20 22.28 -47.53
CA SER A 62 1.66 23.44 -48.31
C SER A 62 2.56 24.37 -47.50
N ASP A 63 3.82 24.46 -47.93
CA ASP A 63 4.75 25.59 -47.98
C ASP A 63 4.46 26.89 -47.19
N ASP A 64 5.45 27.36 -46.41
CA ASP A 64 6.31 28.44 -46.91
C ASP A 64 7.62 28.61 -46.11
N SER A 65 8.69 28.84 -46.88
CA SER A 65 10.10 28.97 -46.55
C SER A 65 10.51 30.31 -45.92
N VAL A 66 11.61 30.33 -45.14
CA VAL A 66 12.84 31.21 -45.19
C VAL A 66 13.68 30.79 -43.96
N GLY A 67 14.98 30.48 -43.95
CA GLY A 67 16.07 30.52 -44.91
C GLY A 67 17.41 30.58 -44.15
N PHE A 68 18.42 29.87 -44.68
CA PHE A 68 19.86 30.17 -44.66
C PHE A 68 20.90 29.32 -43.85
N PHE A 69 21.49 28.36 -44.61
CA PHE A 69 22.92 28.06 -44.88
C PHE A 69 23.87 27.44 -43.82
N ASP A 70 24.03 26.11 -43.83
CA ASP A 70 24.92 25.29 -44.69
C ASP A 70 26.36 25.80 -45.01
N PHE A 71 27.41 25.03 -44.67
CA PHE A 71 28.34 24.36 -45.62
C PHE A 71 29.57 23.68 -44.97
N ASN A 72 29.60 22.36 -45.11
CA ASN A 72 30.67 21.50 -45.64
C ASN A 72 32.12 22.03 -45.93
N ARG A 73 33.11 21.24 -45.44
CA ARG A 73 34.19 20.55 -46.20
C ARG A 73 35.60 21.20 -46.42
N VAL A 74 36.61 20.32 -46.22
CA VAL A 74 37.93 20.15 -46.90
C VAL A 74 39.22 20.76 -46.31
N ASP A 75 40.11 19.83 -45.93
CA ASP A 75 41.59 19.72 -46.00
C ASP A 75 42.51 20.93 -45.82
N ARG A 76 43.55 20.73 -44.99
CA ARG A 76 44.97 20.78 -45.43
C ARG A 76 45.98 20.29 -44.37
N SER A 77 46.54 19.11 -44.66
CA SER A 77 47.98 18.79 -44.77
C SER A 77 48.99 19.09 -43.64
N ARG A 78 49.70 17.99 -43.28
CA ARG A 78 51.16 17.83 -43.06
C ARG A 78 51.79 18.48 -41.81
N SER A 79 52.44 17.68 -40.95
CA SER A 79 53.81 17.20 -41.18
C SER A 79 54.28 16.17 -40.14
N SER A 80 54.97 15.16 -40.65
CA SER A 80 55.81 14.13 -40.02
C SER A 80 56.90 14.64 -39.07
N MET A 81 57.29 13.87 -38.05
CA MET A 81 58.57 13.11 -38.04
C MET A 81 58.92 12.39 -36.71
N SER A 82 59.57 11.24 -36.92
CA SER A 82 60.69 10.60 -36.19
C SER A 82 60.48 9.83 -34.86
N ARG A 83 60.35 8.51 -35.08
CA ARG A 83 60.99 7.32 -34.48
C ARG A 83 62.19 7.48 -33.50
N SER A 84 62.29 6.42 -32.67
CA SER A 84 63.49 5.73 -32.12
C SER A 84 63.96 6.25 -30.74
N SER A 85 64.31 5.47 -29.70
CA SER A 85 64.50 4.03 -29.46
C SER A 85 64.90 3.81 -27.98
N LYS A 86 64.55 2.66 -27.39
CA LYS A 86 65.23 1.90 -26.30
C LYS A 86 65.70 2.62 -25.01
N ALA A 87 65.21 2.18 -23.84
CA ALA A 87 65.94 1.31 -22.89
C ALA A 87 65.16 1.04 -21.58
N LYS A 88 65.45 -0.14 -20.99
CA LYS A 88 64.88 -0.83 -19.82
C LYS A 88 64.88 -0.08 -18.48
N SER A 89 63.79 -0.27 -17.70
CA SER A 89 63.73 -0.65 -16.25
C SER A 89 62.25 -0.60 -15.84
N GLY A 90 61.56 -1.65 -15.38
CA GLY A 90 61.78 -2.35 -14.12
C GLY A 90 60.90 -1.71 -13.02
N GLY A 91 59.68 -2.24 -12.80
CA GLY A 91 58.80 -1.87 -11.68
C GLY A 91 57.32 -1.99 -12.03
N GLY A 92 56.69 -3.09 -11.60
CA GLY A 92 55.26 -3.34 -11.78
C GLY A 92 54.43 -2.71 -10.66
N TYR A 93 53.50 -1.86 -11.06
CA TYR A 93 52.26 -1.51 -10.36
C TYR A 93 51.16 -1.85 -11.38
N PHE A 94 50.22 -2.72 -11.02
CA PHE A 94 49.00 -2.96 -11.78
C PHE A 94 47.92 -2.10 -11.14
N ASP A 95 47.61 -0.98 -11.81
CA ASP A 95 46.28 -0.37 -11.80
C ASP A 95 45.49 -1.10 -12.91
N GLU A 96 44.35 -1.70 -12.58
CA GLU A 96 43.34 -2.08 -13.57
C GLU A 96 42.19 -1.08 -13.47
N GLU A 97 42.26 -0.08 -14.34
CA GLU A 97 41.09 0.57 -14.92
C GLU A 97 40.53 -0.41 -15.97
N GLU A 98 39.37 -1.02 -15.72
CA GLU A 98 38.62 -1.73 -16.77
C GLU A 98 37.89 -0.70 -17.62
N GLU A 99 38.41 -0.47 -18.83
CA GLU A 99 37.65 0.09 -19.96
C GLU A 99 36.72 -1.00 -20.51
N ASP A 100 35.42 -0.72 -20.52
CA ASP A 100 34.39 -1.56 -21.16
C ASP A 100 34.62 -1.62 -22.69
N GLU A 101 35.33 -2.65 -23.14
CA GLU A 101 35.44 -3.00 -24.55
C GLU A 101 34.20 -3.81 -24.98
N TYR A 102 33.36 -3.21 -25.82
CA TYR A 102 32.27 -3.90 -26.52
C TYR A 102 32.85 -5.02 -27.40
N VAL A 103 32.74 -6.27 -26.95
CA VAL A 103 32.97 -7.45 -27.79
C VAL A 103 31.67 -7.80 -28.51
N ASP A 104 31.67 -7.57 -29.82
CA ASP A 104 30.67 -8.04 -30.78
C ASP A 104 30.65 -9.58 -30.78
N SER A 105 29.57 -10.18 -30.27
CA SER A 105 29.42 -11.62 -30.12
C SER A 105 28.93 -12.29 -31.40
N SER A 106 29.66 -12.11 -32.50
CA SER A 106 29.50 -12.88 -33.73
C SER A 106 30.84 -13.49 -34.11
N ASP A 107 31.15 -14.65 -33.52
CA ASP A 107 32.00 -15.72 -34.06
C ASP A 107 32.31 -16.69 -32.90
N PHE A 108 31.37 -17.60 -32.61
CA PHE A 108 31.70 -18.81 -31.85
C PHE A 108 31.79 -19.96 -32.86
N ASP A 109 33.02 -20.39 -33.08
CA ASP A 109 33.41 -21.50 -33.94
C ASP A 109 32.70 -22.78 -33.48
N SER A 110 32.07 -23.45 -34.43
CA SER A 110 31.49 -24.78 -34.27
C SER A 110 32.61 -25.82 -34.19
N SER A 111 32.96 -26.25 -32.98
CA SER A 111 33.72 -27.49 -32.80
C SER A 111 33.37 -28.13 -31.45
N ASP A 112 32.80 -29.33 -31.55
CA ASP A 112 32.62 -30.35 -30.52
C ASP A 112 31.66 -30.01 -29.35
N SER A 113 30.36 -30.26 -29.54
CA SER A 113 29.33 -30.31 -28.48
C SER A 113 28.43 -31.55 -28.56
N ASP A 114 28.88 -32.62 -29.23
CA ASP A 114 28.13 -33.89 -29.32
C ASP A 114 28.31 -34.78 -28.06
N SER A 115 28.89 -34.27 -26.95
CA SER A 115 29.14 -35.06 -25.73
C SER A 115 28.23 -34.78 -24.54
N ASP A 116 27.40 -33.73 -24.57
CA ASP A 116 26.70 -33.26 -23.36
C ASP A 116 25.16 -33.51 -23.42
N ASP A 117 24.65 -34.07 -24.53
CA ASP A 117 23.23 -34.43 -24.72
C ASP A 117 22.79 -35.70 -23.95
N GLU A 118 23.74 -36.46 -23.40
CA GLU A 118 23.52 -37.80 -22.82
C GLU A 118 23.11 -37.83 -21.32
N ASP A 119 23.22 -36.73 -20.56
CA ASP A 119 23.01 -36.74 -19.09
C ASP A 119 21.72 -36.06 -18.57
N LEU A 120 20.83 -35.55 -19.43
CA LEU A 120 19.60 -34.88 -18.99
C LEU A 120 18.48 -35.86 -18.63
N SER A 121 18.07 -35.87 -17.36
CA SER A 121 16.95 -36.67 -16.82
C SER A 121 15.59 -36.31 -17.45
N ASP A 122 14.64 -37.24 -17.38
CA ASP A 122 13.25 -37.08 -17.80
C ASP A 122 12.58 -35.87 -17.11
N GLU A 123 12.96 -35.57 -15.87
CA GLU A 123 12.48 -34.40 -15.11
C GLU A 123 12.94 -33.07 -15.70
N HIS A 124 14.19 -32.99 -16.17
CA HIS A 124 14.71 -31.80 -16.85
C HIS A 124 13.87 -31.49 -18.09
N THR A 125 13.43 -32.53 -18.80
CA THR A 125 12.57 -32.40 -19.98
C THR A 125 11.16 -31.91 -19.61
N ARG A 126 10.55 -32.44 -18.53
CA ARG A 126 9.24 -31.97 -18.03
C ARG A 126 9.29 -30.51 -17.59
N LEU A 127 10.34 -30.11 -16.88
CA LEU A 127 10.55 -28.74 -16.42
C LEU A 127 10.76 -27.76 -17.58
N LEU A 128 11.58 -28.14 -18.56
CA LEU A 128 11.78 -27.37 -19.79
C LEU A 128 10.47 -27.22 -20.57
N TYR A 129 9.65 -28.28 -20.64
CA TYR A 129 8.34 -28.23 -21.28
C TYR A 129 7.38 -27.28 -20.54
N LEU A 130 7.36 -27.31 -19.20
CA LEU A 130 6.56 -26.38 -18.38
C LEU A 130 6.93 -24.93 -18.70
N VAL A 131 8.23 -24.60 -18.75
CA VAL A 131 8.72 -23.26 -19.13
C VAL A 131 8.30 -22.89 -20.56
N SER A 132 8.31 -23.85 -21.50
CA SER A 132 7.90 -23.60 -22.90
C SER A 132 6.43 -23.16 -23.03
N LEU A 133 5.53 -23.71 -22.21
CA LEU A 133 4.09 -23.38 -22.25
C LEU A 133 3.83 -21.89 -21.94
N TYR A 134 4.56 -21.32 -20.99
CA TYR A 134 4.43 -19.92 -20.60
C TYR A 134 5.14 -18.94 -21.54
N ASN A 135 6.06 -19.43 -22.37
CA ASN A 135 6.85 -18.64 -23.32
C ASN A 135 6.30 -18.66 -24.76
N SER A 136 5.20 -19.37 -25.01
CA SER A 136 4.63 -19.54 -26.35
C SER A 136 4.42 -18.19 -27.07
N LYS A 137 4.77 -18.17 -28.37
CA LYS A 137 4.75 -16.99 -29.24
C LYS A 137 3.34 -16.39 -29.24
N ARG A 138 3.21 -15.18 -28.70
CA ARG A 138 1.96 -14.41 -28.81
C ARG A 138 1.79 -13.97 -30.27
N ALA A 139 1.09 -14.77 -31.06
CA ALA A 139 0.61 -14.36 -32.36
C ALA A 139 -0.43 -13.26 -32.14
N GLU A 140 -0.14 -12.06 -32.66
CA GLU A 140 -1.09 -10.94 -32.67
C GLU A 140 -2.22 -11.24 -33.65
N GLU A 141 -3.28 -11.90 -33.20
CA GLU A 141 -4.61 -11.69 -33.77
C GLU A 141 -5.38 -10.83 -32.78
N ASP A 142 -5.43 -9.50 -33.04
CA ASP A 142 -6.44 -8.51 -32.59
C ASP A 142 -5.89 -7.10 -32.27
N ASP A 143 -4.83 -6.63 -32.94
CA ASP A 143 -4.57 -5.18 -33.07
C ASP A 143 -4.16 -4.79 -34.51
N PRO A 144 -5.08 -4.27 -35.34
CA PRO A 144 -4.77 -3.86 -36.71
C PRO A 144 -3.99 -2.53 -36.82
N ASP A 145 -3.62 -1.89 -35.70
CA ASP A 145 -2.90 -0.60 -35.66
C ASP A 145 -1.44 -0.74 -35.18
N ALA A 146 -0.85 -1.94 -35.19
CA ALA A 146 0.58 -2.10 -34.92
C ALA A 146 1.38 -1.76 -36.19
N ASP A 147 1.88 -0.52 -36.23
CA ASP A 147 2.82 -0.04 -37.23
C ASP A 147 4.05 -0.97 -37.35
N ASP A 148 4.61 -1.00 -38.57
CA ASP A 148 5.71 -1.83 -39.14
C ASP A 148 7.06 -1.89 -38.37
N GLU A 149 7.05 -1.99 -37.04
CA GLU A 149 8.19 -2.38 -36.19
C GLU A 149 7.78 -3.59 -35.33
N GLY A 150 7.42 -4.68 -36.00
CA GLY A 150 6.99 -5.95 -35.40
C GLY A 150 8.11 -6.67 -34.63
N MET A 151 8.48 -6.17 -33.45
CA MET A 151 9.14 -6.97 -32.43
C MET A 151 8.07 -7.84 -31.75
N ASN A 152 8.02 -9.12 -32.15
CA ASN A 152 7.35 -10.17 -31.37
C ASN A 152 7.60 -9.91 -29.88
N LYS A 153 6.56 -9.55 -29.10
CA LYS A 153 6.70 -9.33 -27.66
C LYS A 153 7.03 -10.67 -27.01
N ASN A 154 8.32 -10.94 -26.89
CA ASN A 154 8.87 -12.12 -26.26
C ASN A 154 8.40 -12.16 -24.79
N VAL A 155 7.59 -13.14 -24.45
CA VAL A 155 7.11 -13.35 -23.08
C VAL A 155 8.23 -14.03 -22.29
N TRP A 156 8.52 -13.52 -21.10
CA TRP A 156 9.52 -14.06 -20.18
C TRP A 156 8.83 -14.49 -18.89
N LEU A 157 9.17 -15.66 -18.37
CA LEU A 157 8.63 -16.17 -17.11
C LEU A 157 9.53 -15.75 -15.94
N ARG A 158 8.97 -15.08 -14.93
CA ARG A 158 9.75 -14.66 -13.75
C ARG A 158 10.04 -15.86 -12.83
N LYS A 159 11.20 -15.84 -12.15
CA LYS A 159 11.65 -16.90 -11.23
C LYS A 159 10.62 -17.24 -10.14
N VAL A 160 10.11 -16.25 -9.40
CA VAL A 160 9.19 -16.50 -8.27
C VAL A 160 7.90 -17.23 -8.72
N PRO A 161 7.14 -16.74 -9.73
CA PRO A 161 6.02 -17.51 -10.31
C PRO A 161 6.39 -18.92 -10.79
N LEU A 162 7.59 -19.11 -11.34
CA LEU A 162 8.04 -20.44 -11.76
C LEU A 162 8.23 -21.38 -10.57
N LEU A 163 8.80 -20.90 -9.46
CA LEU A 163 8.94 -21.71 -8.24
C LEU A 163 7.57 -22.15 -7.69
N VAL A 164 6.55 -21.28 -7.79
CA VAL A 164 5.17 -21.64 -7.43
C VAL A 164 4.64 -22.79 -8.29
N LEU A 165 4.90 -22.74 -9.59
CA LEU A 165 4.47 -23.80 -10.52
C LEU A 165 5.24 -25.11 -10.31
N VAL A 166 6.53 -25.04 -9.95
CA VAL A 166 7.33 -26.22 -9.61
C VAL A 166 6.79 -26.89 -8.35
N TYR A 167 6.51 -26.13 -7.30
CA TYR A 167 5.92 -26.66 -6.06
C TYR A 167 4.56 -27.34 -6.29
N GLU A 168 3.67 -26.72 -7.08
CA GLU A 168 2.38 -27.34 -7.42
C GLU A 168 2.54 -28.59 -8.30
N ALA A 169 3.64 -28.68 -9.07
CA ALA A 169 3.97 -29.88 -9.84
C ALA A 169 4.51 -31.01 -8.94
N VAL A 170 5.23 -30.68 -7.87
CA VAL A 170 5.67 -31.65 -6.85
C VAL A 170 4.46 -32.23 -6.12
N ILE A 171 3.57 -31.40 -5.57
CA ILE A 171 2.34 -31.89 -4.91
C ILE A 171 1.45 -32.74 -5.84
N ALA A 172 1.49 -32.47 -7.15
CA ALA A 172 0.71 -33.22 -8.12
C ALA A 172 1.36 -34.56 -8.55
N GLU A 173 2.51 -34.91 -7.96
CA GLU A 173 3.37 -36.06 -8.27
C GLU A 173 3.85 -36.07 -9.74
N VAL A 174 4.11 -34.88 -10.30
CA VAL A 174 4.59 -34.72 -11.69
C VAL A 174 6.12 -34.57 -11.74
N LEU A 175 6.68 -33.93 -10.73
CA LEU A 175 8.12 -33.80 -10.49
C LEU A 175 8.39 -34.46 -9.15
N ASP A 176 9.36 -35.36 -9.10
CA ASP A 176 9.78 -36.06 -7.89
C ASP A 176 10.93 -35.25 -7.28
N PHE A 177 10.60 -34.08 -6.74
CA PHE A 177 11.59 -33.19 -6.14
C PHE A 177 11.26 -32.89 -4.69
N ASP A 178 12.28 -32.83 -3.84
CA ASP A 178 12.10 -32.40 -2.48
C ASP A 178 11.89 -30.88 -2.38
N TYR A 179 11.14 -30.46 -1.35
CA TYR A 179 10.94 -29.06 -1.01
C TYR A 179 11.20 -28.79 0.47
N ALA A 180 11.75 -27.61 0.72
CA ALA A 180 11.98 -27.09 2.06
C ALA A 180 11.58 -25.61 2.14
N PRO A 181 11.18 -25.13 3.31
CA PRO A 181 10.86 -23.72 3.48
C PRO A 181 12.10 -22.85 3.28
N ALA A 182 12.01 -21.90 2.36
CA ALA A 182 13.06 -20.94 2.10
C ALA A 182 12.48 -19.52 2.04
N PRO A 183 13.16 -18.52 2.62
CA PRO A 183 12.73 -17.14 2.49
C PRO A 183 13.04 -16.60 1.08
N ASP A 184 12.05 -16.00 0.44
CA ASP A 184 12.23 -15.19 -0.77
C ASP A 184 11.53 -13.84 -0.61
N ILE A 185 11.87 -12.88 -1.45
CA ILE A 185 11.29 -11.54 -1.38
C ILE A 185 10.20 -11.41 -2.45
N VAL A 186 8.95 -11.27 -2.01
CA VAL A 186 7.77 -11.19 -2.87
C VAL A 186 7.14 -9.82 -2.71
N ALA A 187 7.06 -9.09 -3.81
CA ALA A 187 6.47 -7.75 -3.85
C ALA A 187 7.02 -6.80 -2.76
N GLY A 188 8.27 -6.96 -2.31
CA GLY A 188 8.90 -6.12 -1.29
C GLY A 188 8.80 -6.60 0.15
N SER A 189 8.07 -7.68 0.42
CA SER A 189 7.96 -8.30 1.74
C SER A 189 8.68 -9.65 1.74
N ARG A 190 9.24 -10.03 2.90
CA ARG A 190 9.95 -11.30 3.03
C ARG A 190 8.93 -12.38 3.36
N VAL A 191 8.78 -13.34 2.46
CA VAL A 191 7.79 -14.41 2.59
C VAL A 191 8.54 -15.73 2.55
N TYR A 192 8.31 -16.56 3.56
CA TYR A 192 8.76 -17.94 3.52
C TYR A 192 7.84 -18.71 2.59
N MET A 193 8.46 -19.49 1.71
CA MET A 193 7.77 -20.32 0.72
C MET A 193 8.46 -21.66 0.64
N ASN A 194 7.68 -22.73 0.45
CA ASN A 194 8.21 -24.06 0.20
C ASN A 194 8.86 -24.10 -1.18
N VAL A 195 10.19 -24.18 -1.23
CA VAL A 195 10.97 -24.13 -2.46
C VAL A 195 11.76 -25.40 -2.62
N SER A 196 11.64 -26.00 -3.80
CA SER A 196 12.53 -27.08 -4.22
C SER A 196 13.89 -26.52 -4.66
N GLN A 197 14.97 -26.95 -3.98
CA GLN A 197 16.33 -26.61 -4.37
C GLN A 197 16.78 -27.41 -5.59
N GLU A 198 16.35 -28.67 -5.72
CA GLU A 198 16.58 -29.49 -6.91
C GLU A 198 15.95 -28.86 -8.15
N GLY A 199 14.71 -28.36 -8.03
CA GLY A 199 14.07 -27.62 -9.10
C GLY A 199 14.83 -26.35 -9.49
N ARG A 200 15.54 -25.69 -8.56
CA ARG A 200 16.41 -24.54 -8.88
C ARG A 200 17.70 -24.98 -9.56
N ASP A 201 18.31 -26.05 -9.08
CA ASP A 201 19.54 -26.61 -9.62
C ASP A 201 19.33 -27.12 -11.05
N HIS A 202 18.24 -27.86 -11.30
CA HIS A 202 17.83 -28.29 -12.64
C HIS A 202 17.58 -27.10 -13.60
N LEU A 203 17.04 -25.97 -13.12
CA LEU A 203 16.91 -24.75 -13.94
C LEU A 203 18.27 -24.11 -14.26
N ASP A 204 19.21 -24.14 -13.32
CA ASP A 204 20.56 -23.64 -13.53
C ASP A 204 21.34 -24.56 -14.48
N THR A 205 21.22 -25.89 -14.37
CA THR A 205 21.76 -26.88 -15.31
C THR A 205 21.19 -26.69 -16.72
N LEU A 206 19.87 -26.50 -16.87
CA LEU A 206 19.24 -26.18 -18.16
C LEU A 206 19.73 -24.84 -18.75
N ARG A 207 20.11 -23.89 -17.89
CA ARG A 207 20.68 -22.61 -18.32
C ARG A 207 22.14 -22.77 -18.74
N GLU A 208 22.93 -23.55 -18.00
CA GLU A 208 24.33 -23.86 -18.32
C GLU A 208 24.45 -24.63 -19.64
N ALA A 209 23.54 -25.58 -19.89
CA ALA A 209 23.44 -26.32 -21.15
C ALA A 209 22.92 -25.47 -22.33
N GLY A 210 22.52 -24.21 -22.11
CA GLY A 210 22.07 -23.30 -23.18
C GLY A 210 20.63 -23.50 -23.66
N PHE A 211 19.80 -24.30 -22.96
CA PHE A 211 18.38 -24.47 -23.30
C PHE A 211 17.49 -23.33 -22.81
N LEU A 212 17.93 -22.56 -21.82
CA LEU A 212 17.22 -21.40 -21.28
C LEU A 212 18.07 -20.11 -21.35
N TYR A 213 17.45 -19.02 -21.81
CA TYR A 213 17.94 -17.66 -21.61
C TYR A 213 17.55 -17.14 -20.22
N GLY A 214 18.49 -16.50 -19.52
CA GLY A 214 18.25 -15.79 -18.27
C GLY A 214 18.39 -14.27 -18.44
N LEU A 215 17.30 -13.54 -18.23
CA LEU A 215 17.28 -12.08 -18.20
C LEU A 215 17.26 -11.59 -16.75
N LYS A 216 18.26 -10.82 -16.34
CA LYS A 216 18.28 -10.16 -15.03
C LYS A 216 17.47 -8.86 -15.13
N LEU A 217 16.43 -8.74 -14.32
CA LEU A 217 15.51 -7.60 -14.25
C LEU A 217 15.65 -6.91 -12.89
N SER A 218 15.60 -5.59 -12.87
CA SER A 218 15.43 -4.83 -11.61
C SER A 218 13.95 -4.47 -11.44
N SER A 219 13.38 -4.79 -10.28
CA SER A 219 11.99 -4.45 -9.94
C SER A 219 11.87 -2.97 -9.54
N LYS A 220 10.63 -2.44 -9.49
CA LYS A 220 10.35 -1.09 -8.95
C LYS A 220 10.82 -0.92 -7.49
N LYS A 221 10.94 -2.03 -6.75
CA LYS A 221 11.46 -2.05 -5.37
C LYS A 221 12.96 -2.34 -5.32
N TYR A 222 13.70 -2.12 -6.42
CA TYR A 222 15.15 -2.33 -6.52
C TYR A 222 15.62 -3.75 -6.22
N GLN A 223 14.76 -4.74 -6.46
CA GLN A 223 15.11 -6.15 -6.31
C GLN A 223 15.50 -6.73 -7.66
N SER A 224 16.66 -7.37 -7.71
CA SER A 224 17.08 -8.11 -8.89
C SER A 224 16.34 -9.45 -8.92
N THR A 225 15.60 -9.69 -9.99
CA THR A 225 14.91 -10.96 -10.25
C THR A 225 15.34 -11.49 -11.61
N VAL A 226 15.45 -12.81 -11.74
CA VAL A 226 15.72 -13.46 -13.02
C VAL A 226 14.41 -13.81 -13.70
N ALA A 227 14.30 -13.56 -15.00
CA ALA A 227 13.26 -14.10 -15.84
C ALA A 227 13.88 -15.06 -16.87
N LEU A 228 13.21 -16.17 -17.11
CA LEU A 228 13.69 -17.27 -17.93
C LEU A 228 12.86 -17.36 -19.22
N ARG A 229 13.52 -17.74 -20.31
CA ARG A 229 12.90 -18.03 -21.60
C ARG A 229 13.57 -19.22 -22.26
N ILE A 230 12.83 -20.04 -23.00
CA ILE A 230 13.40 -21.12 -23.80
C ILE A 230 14.21 -20.60 -25.01
N THR A 231 15.32 -21.27 -25.33
CA THR A 231 16.13 -21.02 -26.53
C THR A 231 15.65 -21.85 -27.72
N SER A 232 16.10 -21.55 -28.93
CA SER A 232 15.79 -22.38 -30.12
C SER A 232 16.35 -23.80 -29.98
N LEU A 233 17.52 -23.96 -29.34
CA LEU A 233 18.08 -25.28 -29.02
C LEU A 233 17.18 -26.06 -28.05
N GLY A 234 16.61 -25.37 -27.06
CA GLY A 234 15.64 -25.97 -26.14
C GLY A 234 14.35 -26.41 -26.83
N GLU A 235 13.84 -25.64 -27.80
CA GLU A 235 12.68 -26.03 -28.61
C GLU A 235 12.96 -27.29 -29.44
N GLU A 236 14.11 -27.36 -30.12
CA GLU A 236 14.53 -28.54 -30.89
C GLU A 236 14.74 -29.79 -30.00
N PHE A 237 15.26 -29.61 -28.80
CA PHE A 237 15.43 -30.70 -27.83
C PHE A 237 14.09 -31.25 -27.35
N LEU A 238 13.13 -30.37 -27.04
CA LEU A 238 11.77 -30.78 -26.69
C LEU A 238 11.09 -31.55 -27.81
N GLU A 239 11.25 -31.16 -29.08
CA GLU A 239 10.68 -31.91 -30.21
C GLU A 239 11.25 -33.34 -30.33
N LYS A 240 12.49 -33.56 -29.89
CA LYS A 240 13.15 -34.87 -29.97
C LYS A 240 12.86 -35.80 -28.79
N LYS A 241 12.81 -35.28 -27.55
CA LYS A 241 12.69 -36.10 -26.32
C LYS A 241 11.29 -36.08 -25.67
N LEU A 242 10.38 -35.17 -26.05
CA LEU A 242 9.09 -35.05 -25.37
C LEU A 242 8.13 -36.20 -25.73
N THR A 243 7.83 -37.04 -24.75
CA THR A 243 6.84 -38.13 -24.86
C THR A 243 5.42 -37.59 -24.58
N ASP A 244 4.39 -38.20 -25.18
CA ASP A 244 3.00 -37.79 -24.96
C ASP A 244 2.55 -37.97 -23.49
N GLU A 245 3.10 -38.97 -22.78
CA GLU A 245 2.84 -39.18 -21.35
C GLU A 245 3.35 -38.02 -20.48
N MET A 246 4.57 -37.54 -20.74
CA MET A 246 5.16 -36.38 -20.05
C MET A 246 4.34 -35.10 -20.30
N ARG A 247 3.81 -34.95 -21.51
CA ARG A 247 2.96 -33.81 -21.88
C ARG A 247 1.67 -33.80 -21.06
N GLU A 248 1.01 -34.95 -20.92
CA GLU A 248 -0.24 -35.08 -20.16
C GLU A 248 -0.02 -34.80 -18.66
N GLN A 249 1.11 -35.26 -18.10
CA GLN A 249 1.49 -34.96 -16.71
C GLN A 249 1.66 -33.46 -16.47
N VAL A 250 2.41 -32.75 -17.33
CA VAL A 250 2.57 -31.28 -17.20
C VAL A 250 1.25 -30.53 -17.42
N HIS A 251 0.37 -31.03 -18.29
CA HIS A 251 -0.96 -30.43 -18.53
C HIS A 251 -1.87 -30.52 -17.30
N LYS A 252 -1.75 -31.58 -16.48
CA LYS A 252 -2.50 -31.73 -15.21
C LYS A 252 -2.25 -30.55 -14.25
N VAL A 253 -1.05 -29.96 -14.29
CA VAL A 253 -0.64 -28.84 -13.42
C VAL A 253 -0.92 -27.49 -14.08
N ALA A 254 -0.63 -27.37 -15.38
CA ALA A 254 -0.73 -26.10 -16.10
C ALA A 254 -2.17 -25.64 -16.38
N TYR A 255 -3.13 -26.59 -16.41
CA TYR A 255 -4.53 -26.32 -16.75
C TYR A 255 -5.49 -26.74 -15.61
N PRO A 256 -6.67 -26.09 -15.49
CA PRO A 256 -7.71 -26.52 -14.56
C PRO A 256 -8.19 -27.95 -14.84
N PRO A 257 -8.64 -28.69 -13.81
CA PRO A 257 -9.12 -30.06 -13.98
C PRO A 257 -10.32 -30.12 -14.93
N GLY A 258 -10.19 -30.88 -16.03
CA GLY A 258 -11.23 -31.07 -17.04
C GLY A 258 -11.33 -29.99 -18.13
N ALA A 259 -10.41 -29.01 -18.15
CA ALA A 259 -10.33 -28.02 -19.22
C ALA A 259 -9.47 -28.51 -20.40
N SER A 260 -9.81 -28.10 -21.64
CA SER A 260 -8.98 -28.37 -22.81
C SER A 260 -7.70 -27.51 -22.76
N PRO A 261 -6.53 -28.05 -23.17
CA PRO A 261 -5.28 -27.32 -23.20
C PRO A 261 -5.35 -26.22 -24.28
N CYS A 262 -5.66 -25.01 -23.84
CA CYS A 262 -5.79 -23.81 -24.67
C CYS A 262 -5.16 -22.63 -23.90
N GLU A 263 -4.59 -21.65 -24.60
CA GLU A 263 -3.96 -20.49 -23.95
C GLU A 263 -4.92 -19.70 -23.03
N GLU A 264 -6.21 -19.70 -23.35
CA GLU A 264 -7.25 -19.08 -22.51
C GLU A 264 -7.52 -19.85 -21.22
N ASN A 265 -7.04 -21.08 -21.12
CA ASN A 265 -7.18 -21.94 -19.94
C ASN A 265 -5.91 -22.06 -19.09
N LEU A 266 -4.79 -21.48 -19.53
CA LEU A 266 -3.51 -21.59 -18.82
C LEU A 266 -3.55 -20.84 -17.49
N LEU A 267 -3.17 -21.51 -16.40
CA LEU A 267 -3.14 -20.93 -15.06
C LEU A 267 -2.00 -19.94 -14.93
N LYS A 268 -2.28 -18.71 -14.48
CA LYS A 268 -1.26 -17.69 -14.21
C LYS A 268 -1.14 -17.45 -12.72
N VAL A 269 0.08 -17.44 -12.23
CA VAL A 269 0.38 -17.11 -10.83
C VAL A 269 0.28 -15.60 -10.63
N THR A 270 -0.51 -15.19 -9.65
CA THR A 270 -0.65 -13.81 -9.19
C THR A 270 -0.46 -13.77 -7.68
N TRP A 271 0.21 -12.74 -7.16
CA TRP A 271 0.39 -12.55 -5.72
C TRP A 271 -0.76 -11.70 -5.17
N ASP A 272 -1.45 -12.20 -4.16
CA ASP A 272 -2.42 -11.43 -3.39
C ASP A 272 -1.74 -10.91 -2.12
N ALA A 273 -1.58 -9.59 -2.03
CA ALA A 273 -0.92 -8.95 -0.90
C ALA A 273 -1.79 -8.88 0.36
N GLU A 274 -3.12 -9.01 0.25
CA GLU A 274 -4.03 -8.96 1.41
C GLU A 274 -4.11 -10.32 2.10
N GLU A 275 -4.19 -11.41 1.33
CA GLU A 275 -4.21 -12.78 1.87
C GLU A 275 -2.79 -13.34 2.09
N GLY A 276 -1.75 -12.69 1.57
CA GLY A 276 -0.36 -13.16 1.70
C GLY A 276 -0.12 -14.49 0.97
N ALA A 277 -0.91 -14.78 -0.05
CA ALA A 277 -0.94 -16.06 -0.75
C ALA A 277 -0.83 -15.89 -2.27
N PHE A 278 -0.34 -16.95 -2.94
CA PHE A 278 -0.30 -17.00 -4.39
C PHE A 278 -1.61 -17.57 -4.96
N MET A 279 -2.21 -16.85 -5.90
CA MET A 279 -3.43 -17.25 -6.60
C MET A 279 -3.12 -17.66 -8.04
N LEU A 280 -3.48 -18.89 -8.39
CA LEU A 280 -3.49 -19.43 -9.74
C LEU A 280 -4.80 -19.03 -10.42
N VAL A 281 -4.73 -18.03 -11.29
CA VAL A 281 -5.89 -17.44 -11.97
C VAL A 281 -5.87 -17.75 -13.45
N ASN A 282 -7.01 -18.19 -13.96
CA ASN A 282 -7.27 -18.37 -15.37
C ASN A 282 -8.10 -17.21 -15.93
N LYS A 283 -7.95 -16.87 -17.22
CA LYS A 283 -8.77 -15.84 -17.90
C LYS A 283 -10.27 -16.16 -17.85
N ASN A 284 -10.63 -17.44 -17.84
CA ASN A 284 -12.01 -17.92 -17.77
C ASN A 284 -12.63 -17.85 -16.36
N GLY A 285 -11.93 -17.27 -15.39
CA GLY A 285 -12.44 -17.00 -14.04
C GLY A 285 -12.28 -18.15 -13.04
N TYR A 286 -11.53 -19.20 -13.38
CA TYR A 286 -11.08 -20.19 -12.41
C TYR A 286 -9.93 -19.59 -11.58
N SER A 287 -10.03 -19.66 -10.26
CA SER A 287 -9.00 -19.20 -9.33
C SER A 287 -8.79 -20.24 -8.24
N ARG A 288 -7.53 -20.62 -7.98
CA ARG A 288 -7.15 -21.52 -6.89
C ARG A 288 -6.00 -20.89 -6.10
N ALA A 289 -6.06 -20.94 -4.77
CA ALA A 289 -4.94 -20.58 -3.91
C ALA A 289 -3.89 -21.71 -3.92
N SER A 290 -2.62 -21.33 -4.05
CA SER A 290 -1.48 -22.23 -3.90
C SER A 290 -1.13 -22.37 -2.42
N THR A 291 -0.73 -23.56 -2.00
CA THR A 291 -0.33 -23.86 -0.61
C THR A 291 1.16 -23.62 -0.35
N ILE A 292 1.89 -22.99 -1.28
CA ILE A 292 3.34 -22.80 -1.18
C ILE A 292 3.76 -21.95 0.01
N THR A 293 2.89 -21.04 0.45
CA THR A 293 3.11 -20.16 1.61
C THR A 293 2.73 -20.81 2.94
N ASP A 294 2.05 -21.95 2.90
CA ASP A 294 1.64 -22.69 4.09
C ASP A 294 2.79 -23.62 4.48
N ILE A 295 3.55 -23.22 5.49
CA ILE A 295 4.70 -23.98 6.00
C ILE A 295 4.18 -25.00 6.98
N GLU A 296 4.78 -26.19 6.95
CA GLU A 296 4.41 -27.29 7.83
C GLU A 296 5.18 -27.14 9.14
N ASP A 297 4.45 -27.10 10.25
CA ASP A 297 5.02 -27.02 11.59
C ASP A 297 5.51 -28.40 12.05
N VAL A 298 6.63 -28.40 12.78
CA VAL A 298 7.27 -29.63 13.29
C VAL A 298 7.24 -29.60 14.81
N SER A 299 7.02 -30.77 15.42
CA SER A 299 7.10 -30.91 16.89
C SER A 299 8.55 -31.13 17.33
N TYR A 300 9.03 -30.34 18.29
CA TYR A 300 10.40 -30.43 18.78
C TYR A 300 10.56 -29.98 20.23
N VAL A 301 11.67 -30.40 20.83
CA VAL A 301 12.09 -29.97 22.18
C VAL A 301 13.47 -29.34 22.09
N SER A 302 13.61 -28.17 22.71
CA SER A 302 14.87 -27.43 22.75
C SER A 302 15.28 -27.03 24.16
N SER A 303 16.58 -26.91 24.36
CA SER A 303 17.20 -26.37 25.57
C SER A 303 17.89 -25.03 25.25
N PRO A 304 17.91 -24.06 26.17
CA PRO A 304 18.59 -22.78 25.93
C PRO A 304 20.10 -22.99 25.79
N TYR A 305 20.73 -22.38 24.77
CA TYR A 305 22.17 -22.43 24.57
C TYR A 305 22.76 -21.02 24.45
N LEU A 306 23.84 -20.76 25.17
CA LEU A 306 24.65 -19.55 24.99
C LEU A 306 26.14 -19.93 25.04
N PRO A 307 26.94 -19.50 24.04
CA PRO A 307 28.38 -19.70 24.01
C PRO A 307 29.04 -19.32 25.34
N ALA A 308 30.02 -20.12 25.78
CA ALA A 308 30.76 -19.83 27.00
C ALA A 308 31.55 -18.52 26.85
N SER A 309 31.97 -18.17 25.64
CA SER A 309 32.66 -16.92 25.32
C SER A 309 31.84 -15.66 25.64
N LEU A 310 30.51 -15.75 25.64
CA LEU A 310 29.59 -14.64 25.91
C LEU A 310 29.17 -14.54 27.38
N ARG A 311 29.47 -15.57 28.18
CA ARG A 311 29.10 -15.65 29.59
C ARG A 311 30.32 -15.33 30.45
N ARG A 312 30.23 -14.31 31.32
CA ARG A 312 31.32 -13.99 32.26
C ARG A 312 31.13 -14.73 33.57
N TRP A 313 29.89 -14.82 34.03
CA TRP A 313 29.45 -15.53 35.23
C TRP A 313 28.00 -16.01 35.02
N GLY A 314 27.42 -16.73 35.98
CA GLY A 314 26.02 -17.14 35.92
C GLY A 314 25.80 -18.63 36.19
N ARG A 315 24.53 -19.02 36.24
CA ARG A 315 24.10 -20.42 36.34
C ARG A 315 24.33 -21.13 34.99
N GLU A 316 24.49 -22.45 35.05
CA GLU A 316 24.43 -23.27 33.84
C GLU A 316 23.03 -23.17 33.23
N ASN A 317 22.96 -23.36 31.91
CA ASN A 317 21.70 -23.28 31.19
C ASN A 317 20.78 -24.42 31.63
N LYS A 318 19.46 -24.17 31.64
CA LYS A 318 18.48 -25.23 31.85
C LYS A 318 18.58 -26.29 30.75
N ARG A 319 18.18 -27.52 31.08
CA ARG A 319 18.12 -28.64 30.14
C ARG A 319 16.73 -29.25 30.15
N ASN A 320 16.17 -29.43 28.96
CA ASN A 320 14.84 -29.97 28.73
C ASN A 320 14.85 -31.44 28.26
N ASP A 321 15.98 -32.14 28.38
CA ASP A 321 16.17 -33.55 27.98
C ASP A 321 15.05 -34.49 28.49
N GLY A 322 14.50 -34.20 29.68
CA GLY A 322 13.43 -35.01 30.30
C GLY A 322 12.04 -34.83 29.67
N ARG A 323 11.84 -33.82 28.81
CA ARG A 323 10.57 -33.52 28.13
C ARG A 323 10.48 -34.13 26.73
N VAL A 324 11.52 -34.81 26.25
CA VAL A 324 11.52 -35.50 24.95
C VAL A 324 10.41 -36.56 24.85
N ASP A 325 10.00 -37.13 25.99
CA ASP A 325 8.87 -38.08 26.04
C ASP A 325 7.53 -37.46 25.61
N ASP A 326 7.38 -36.12 25.68
CA ASP A 326 6.18 -35.40 25.28
C ASP A 326 5.96 -35.47 23.75
N LEU A 327 7.02 -35.66 22.96
CA LEU A 327 6.96 -35.76 21.50
C LEU A 327 6.34 -37.08 20.99
N LYS A 328 6.24 -38.12 21.83
CA LYS A 328 5.71 -39.44 21.41
C LYS A 328 4.23 -39.41 20.98
N GLY A 329 3.51 -38.34 21.33
CA GLY A 329 2.12 -38.12 20.93
C GLY A 329 1.93 -37.17 19.75
N ALA A 330 3.00 -36.62 19.19
CA ALA A 330 2.94 -35.63 18.12
C ALA A 330 2.49 -36.24 16.79
N VAL A 331 1.76 -35.47 15.99
CA VAL A 331 1.32 -35.83 14.64
C VAL A 331 2.31 -35.25 13.62
N ASN A 332 2.70 -36.03 12.61
CA ASN A 332 3.48 -35.54 11.48
C ASN A 332 2.52 -34.88 10.46
N ASN A 333 2.78 -33.62 10.13
CA ASN A 333 1.97 -32.77 9.26
C ASN A 333 2.59 -32.54 7.86
N ILE A 334 3.71 -33.20 7.55
CA ILE A 334 4.41 -33.08 6.27
C ILE A 334 3.58 -33.77 5.18
N LYS A 335 3.36 -33.08 4.05
CA LYS A 335 2.47 -33.56 2.97
C LYS A 335 3.11 -34.59 2.02
N ASP A 336 4.43 -34.71 2.04
CA ASP A 336 5.22 -35.54 1.11
C ASP A 336 6.14 -36.53 1.85
N GLU A 337 6.59 -37.58 1.16
CA GLU A 337 7.61 -38.50 1.66
C GLU A 337 9.01 -37.97 1.30
N LEU A 338 9.63 -37.21 2.21
CA LEU A 338 10.95 -36.59 1.98
C LEU A 338 12.08 -37.62 2.01
N ASP A 339 13.05 -37.48 1.08
CA ASP A 339 14.24 -38.32 1.02
C ASP A 339 15.38 -37.76 1.89
N GLU A 340 15.53 -38.27 3.12
CA GLU A 340 16.58 -37.80 4.03
C GLU A 340 18.00 -38.27 3.59
N ASN A 341 18.83 -37.35 3.08
CA ASN A 341 20.21 -37.65 2.67
C ASN A 341 21.26 -37.29 3.74
N ILE A 342 21.08 -36.20 4.48
CA ILE A 342 22.01 -35.76 5.52
C ILE A 342 21.35 -35.76 6.89
N THR A 343 22.05 -36.39 7.84
CA THR A 343 21.69 -36.38 9.26
C THR A 343 22.83 -35.82 10.11
N ILE A 344 22.47 -35.08 11.16
CA ILE A 344 23.40 -34.37 12.03
C ILE A 344 23.21 -34.78 13.49
N ASP A 345 24.32 -34.90 14.22
CA ASP A 345 24.37 -35.24 15.64
C ASP A 345 24.74 -34.00 16.49
N ASP A 346 24.13 -33.90 17.68
CA ASP A 346 24.33 -32.82 18.68
C ASP A 346 24.23 -31.41 18.07
N VAL A 347 23.04 -31.06 17.60
CA VAL A 347 22.79 -29.78 16.91
C VAL A 347 22.62 -28.64 17.91
N ARG A 348 23.50 -27.65 17.83
CA ARG A 348 23.36 -26.34 18.49
C ARG A 348 23.19 -25.26 17.45
N ILE A 349 22.16 -24.46 17.61
CA ILE A 349 21.77 -23.41 16.67
C ILE A 349 22.06 -22.07 17.35
N LEU A 350 22.78 -21.19 16.66
CA LEU A 350 22.91 -19.78 17.01
C LEU A 350 22.35 -18.94 15.86
N ILE A 351 21.47 -18.02 16.18
CA ILE A 351 20.86 -17.12 15.21
C ILE A 351 21.25 -15.71 15.61
N GLY A 352 21.87 -15.02 14.68
CA GLY A 352 22.28 -13.64 14.84
C GLY A 352 21.28 -12.68 14.24
N GLU A 353 21.14 -11.54 14.89
CA GLU A 353 20.39 -10.40 14.39
C GLU A 353 21.08 -9.08 14.78
N TRP A 354 20.78 -7.99 14.08
CA TRP A 354 21.22 -6.65 14.45
C TRP A 354 20.04 -5.68 14.53
N ILE A 355 19.93 -4.96 15.65
CA ILE A 355 18.91 -3.95 15.93
C ILE A 355 19.60 -2.66 16.36
N PRO A 356 19.18 -1.47 15.90
CA PRO A 356 19.75 -0.21 16.36
C PRO A 356 19.61 -0.07 17.88
N MET A 357 20.74 -0.03 18.57
CA MET A 357 20.81 0.08 20.02
C MET A 357 22.01 0.90 20.48
N GLY A 358 21.97 1.38 21.72
CA GLY A 358 23.08 2.04 22.39
C GLY A 358 23.05 1.84 23.90
N ALA A 359 24.09 2.29 24.61
CA ALA A 359 24.27 2.04 26.04
C ALA A 359 23.07 2.52 26.91
N ASN A 360 22.47 3.67 26.59
CA ASN A 360 21.31 4.16 27.34
C ASN A 360 20.06 3.27 27.15
N GLN A 361 19.91 2.67 25.97
CA GLN A 361 18.82 1.73 25.71
C GLN A 361 19.04 0.40 26.45
N MET A 362 20.31 -0.02 26.62
CA MET A 362 20.66 -1.17 27.46
C MET A 362 20.32 -0.96 28.93
N VAL A 363 20.63 0.22 29.48
CA VAL A 363 20.24 0.54 30.86
C VAL A 363 18.73 0.48 31.02
N ALA A 364 17.99 1.08 30.09
CA ALA A 364 16.52 1.04 30.09
C ALA A 364 15.96 -0.40 29.94
N LEU A 365 16.61 -1.24 29.14
CA LEU A 365 16.25 -2.65 28.99
C LEU A 365 16.51 -3.44 30.29
N ASN A 366 17.66 -3.23 30.93
CA ASN A 366 18.00 -3.86 32.20
C ASN A 366 17.03 -3.44 33.33
N ASP A 367 16.62 -2.18 33.35
CA ASP A 367 15.59 -1.69 34.28
C ASP A 367 14.22 -2.35 33.98
N LYS A 368 13.85 -2.47 32.70
CA LYS A 368 12.60 -3.14 32.27
C LYS A 368 12.59 -4.63 32.64
N LEU A 369 13.72 -5.32 32.51
CA LEU A 369 13.87 -6.73 32.87
C LEU A 369 13.96 -6.96 34.38
N GLY A 370 14.11 -5.89 35.18
CA GLY A 370 14.35 -5.99 36.61
C GLY A 370 15.71 -6.62 36.94
N SER A 371 16.71 -6.49 36.06
CA SER A 371 18.05 -7.09 36.25
C SER A 371 18.72 -6.59 37.53
N SER A 372 18.52 -5.32 37.88
CA SER A 372 19.04 -4.69 39.09
C SER A 372 18.19 -4.97 40.34
N GLU A 373 16.99 -5.55 40.18
CA GLU A 373 16.06 -5.82 41.27
C GLU A 373 16.36 -7.16 41.96
N ARG A 374 15.74 -7.37 43.13
CA ARG A 374 15.88 -8.62 43.89
C ARG A 374 15.13 -9.79 43.25
N VAL A 375 14.01 -9.51 42.58
CA VAL A 375 13.22 -10.49 41.83
C VAL A 375 13.49 -10.20 40.37
N GLN A 376 14.36 -11.02 39.79
CA GLN A 376 14.80 -10.89 38.41
C GLN A 376 13.85 -11.65 37.48
N GLY A 377 13.57 -11.10 36.29
CA GLY A 377 12.77 -11.77 35.27
C GLY A 377 11.26 -11.72 35.52
N GLY A 378 10.53 -12.61 34.83
CA GLY A 378 9.07 -12.70 34.90
C GLY A 378 8.41 -12.84 33.53
N PHE A 379 7.07 -12.67 33.49
CA PHE A 379 6.29 -12.71 32.27
C PHE A 379 6.20 -11.31 31.64
N PHE A 380 6.47 -11.23 30.34
CA PHE A 380 6.41 -10.00 29.56
C PHE A 380 5.33 -10.07 28.48
N THR A 381 4.65 -8.95 28.24
CA THR A 381 3.64 -8.76 27.20
C THR A 381 3.95 -7.51 26.36
N SER A 382 3.60 -7.53 25.08
CA SER A 382 3.65 -6.37 24.18
C SER A 382 2.54 -5.35 24.40
N VAL A 383 1.47 -5.72 25.12
CA VAL A 383 0.29 -4.88 25.29
C VAL A 383 0.63 -3.63 26.10
N VAL A 384 0.45 -2.46 25.48
CA VAL A 384 0.66 -1.17 26.14
C VAL A 384 -0.51 -0.89 27.06
N ASP A 385 -0.22 -0.67 28.34
CA ASP A 385 -1.23 -0.21 29.29
C ASP A 385 -1.65 1.24 28.97
N LEU A 386 -2.86 1.38 28.41
CA LEU A 386 -3.45 2.68 28.10
C LEU A 386 -3.98 3.41 29.34
N ASN A 387 -4.19 2.71 30.46
CA ASN A 387 -4.80 3.26 31.69
C ASN A 387 -4.03 2.81 32.95
N PRO A 388 -2.77 3.26 33.13
CA PRO A 388 -1.93 2.87 34.26
C PRO A 388 -2.45 3.32 35.63
N ASP A 389 -3.39 4.28 35.66
CA ASP A 389 -4.03 4.75 36.89
C ASP A 389 -5.10 3.77 37.42
N SER A 390 -5.52 2.80 36.60
CA SER A 390 -6.53 1.81 36.98
C SER A 390 -5.94 0.65 37.78
N SER A 391 -6.72 0.06 38.68
CA SER A 391 -6.26 -1.05 39.53
C SER A 391 -6.22 -2.40 38.83
N GLU A 392 -6.86 -2.53 37.67
CA GLU A 392 -7.04 -3.78 36.94
C GLU A 392 -6.46 -3.62 35.55
N PHE A 393 -5.49 -4.46 35.21
CA PHE A 393 -5.00 -4.64 33.86
C PHE A 393 -5.52 -5.98 33.34
N ILE A 394 -6.26 -5.94 32.23
CA ILE A 394 -6.71 -7.15 31.54
C ILE A 394 -5.60 -7.52 30.57
N GLY A 395 -4.65 -8.34 31.03
CA GLY A 395 -3.62 -8.92 30.18
C GLY A 395 -4.18 -10.09 29.39
N GLU A 396 -3.72 -10.26 28.16
CA GLU A 396 -3.90 -11.51 27.41
C GLU A 396 -3.07 -12.61 28.08
N SER A 397 -3.67 -13.78 28.32
CA SER A 397 -3.00 -14.94 28.91
C SER A 397 -2.18 -15.74 27.91
N GLU A 398 -2.33 -15.45 26.63
CA GLU A 398 -1.72 -16.17 25.51
C GLU A 398 -0.56 -15.32 24.95
N GLY A 399 0.56 -15.96 24.61
CA GLY A 399 1.72 -15.29 24.02
C GLY A 399 2.61 -14.52 24.98
N LEU A 400 2.60 -14.90 26.27
CA LEU A 400 3.54 -14.38 27.26
C LEU A 400 4.93 -15.00 27.05
N THR A 401 5.96 -14.18 27.21
CA THR A 401 7.35 -14.65 27.26
C THR A 401 7.82 -14.68 28.71
N GLU A 402 8.22 -15.86 29.21
CA GLU A 402 8.87 -15.99 30.51
C GLU A 402 10.37 -15.73 30.33
N VAL A 403 10.93 -14.77 31.07
CA VAL A 403 12.34 -14.40 30.99
C VAL A 403 13.05 -14.67 32.30
N ASP A 404 14.22 -15.29 32.20
CA ASP A 404 15.02 -15.79 33.31
C ASP A 404 16.47 -15.32 33.15
N ILE A 405 16.89 -14.30 33.91
CA ILE A 405 18.20 -13.66 33.71
C ILE A 405 19.35 -14.60 34.13
N LEU A 406 20.45 -14.58 33.35
CA LEU A 406 21.66 -15.37 33.59
C LEU A 406 22.83 -14.50 34.07
N ASP A 407 23.17 -13.46 33.31
CA ASP A 407 24.29 -12.54 33.52
C ASP A 407 23.92 -11.19 32.89
N PHE A 408 24.39 -10.08 33.45
CA PHE A 408 24.20 -8.77 32.87
C PHE A 408 25.31 -7.81 33.27
N ASP A 409 25.57 -6.86 32.38
CA ASP A 409 26.26 -5.61 32.68
C ASP A 409 25.26 -4.47 32.49
N GLU A 410 25.29 -3.46 33.36
CA GLU A 410 24.33 -2.35 33.32
C GLU A 410 24.34 -1.64 31.97
N THR A 411 25.50 -1.56 31.31
CA THR A 411 25.70 -0.75 30.10
C THR A 411 26.01 -1.56 28.84
N ALA A 412 26.69 -2.70 28.98
CA ALA A 412 27.26 -3.42 27.85
C ALA A 412 26.37 -4.54 27.32
N PHE A 413 25.84 -5.43 28.17
CA PHE A 413 25.08 -6.58 27.69
C PHE A 413 24.11 -7.16 28.72
N VAL A 414 23.14 -7.95 28.25
CA VAL A 414 22.28 -8.79 29.09
C VAL A 414 22.16 -10.19 28.47
N ASN A 415 22.28 -11.21 29.31
CA ASN A 415 22.10 -12.63 29.00
C ASN A 415 20.92 -13.17 29.79
N PHE A 416 19.98 -13.81 29.12
CA PHE A 416 18.82 -14.42 29.78
C PHE A 416 18.32 -15.63 28.99
N GLU A 417 17.56 -16.49 29.66
CA GLU A 417 16.77 -17.55 29.04
C GLU A 417 15.35 -17.04 28.81
N ALA A 418 14.75 -17.39 27.68
CA ALA A 418 13.37 -17.05 27.36
C ALA A 418 12.59 -18.32 27.01
N GLU A 419 11.48 -18.57 27.70
CA GLU A 419 10.51 -19.61 27.35
C GLU A 419 9.28 -18.95 26.73
N VAL A 420 8.83 -19.52 25.62
CA VAL A 420 7.74 -18.98 24.80
C VAL A 420 6.50 -19.84 24.99
N HIS A 421 5.37 -19.20 25.33
CA HIS A 421 4.09 -19.88 25.52
C HIS A 421 3.07 -19.38 24.50
N PHE A 422 3.17 -19.89 23.26
CA PHE A 422 2.16 -19.66 22.22
C PHE A 422 1.16 -20.83 22.14
N PRO A 423 -0.09 -20.56 21.73
CA PRO A 423 -1.06 -21.61 21.46
C PRO A 423 -0.73 -22.29 20.13
N GLU A 424 -0.31 -23.55 20.19
CA GLU A 424 -0.07 -24.39 19.01
C GLU A 424 -1.32 -25.13 18.53
N ASP A 425 -1.31 -25.54 17.26
CA ASP A 425 -2.38 -26.35 16.67
C ASP A 425 -2.52 -27.73 17.34
N GLU A 426 -3.74 -28.30 17.29
CA GLU A 426 -4.05 -29.58 17.95
C GLU A 426 -3.14 -30.72 17.43
N GLY A 427 -2.26 -31.22 18.30
CA GLY A 427 -1.38 -32.35 18.00
C GLY A 427 0.09 -32.00 17.77
N ILE A 428 0.43 -30.70 17.79
CA ILE A 428 1.81 -30.21 17.73
C ILE A 428 2.31 -29.93 19.15
N VAL A 429 3.50 -30.41 19.47
CA VAL A 429 4.16 -30.15 20.75
C VAL A 429 5.49 -29.44 20.47
N GLN A 430 5.56 -28.17 20.83
CA GLN A 430 6.77 -27.37 20.73
C GLN A 430 7.18 -26.90 22.13
N VAL A 431 8.39 -27.29 22.55
CA VAL A 431 9.00 -26.83 23.79
C VAL A 431 10.20 -25.97 23.42
N GLU A 432 9.94 -24.67 23.31
CA GLU A 432 10.90 -23.68 22.85
C GLU A 432 11.52 -22.91 24.00
N MET A 433 12.84 -23.02 24.13
CA MET A 433 13.59 -22.24 25.10
C MET A 433 14.86 -21.69 24.49
N PHE A 434 14.97 -20.36 24.50
CA PHE A 434 16.07 -19.62 23.90
C PHE A 434 17.03 -19.12 24.96
N GLY A 435 18.33 -19.24 24.71
CA GLY A 435 19.35 -18.43 25.34
C GLY A 435 19.53 -17.14 24.53
N VAL A 436 19.30 -15.98 25.13
CA VAL A 436 19.33 -14.68 24.44
C VAL A 436 20.48 -13.84 24.99
N HIS A 437 21.35 -13.38 24.09
CA HIS A 437 22.38 -12.39 24.36
C HIS A 437 22.06 -11.10 23.61
N ILE A 438 22.05 -9.98 24.33
CA ILE A 438 21.79 -8.66 23.79
C ILE A 438 22.96 -7.75 24.19
N HIS A 439 23.66 -7.18 23.20
CA HIS A 439 24.81 -6.29 23.41
C HIS A 439 24.52 -4.85 22.99
N CYS A 440 25.12 -3.87 23.67
CA CYS A 440 24.88 -2.43 23.49
C CYS A 440 25.07 -1.91 22.06
N GLU A 441 25.94 -2.56 21.28
CA GLU A 441 26.19 -2.28 19.87
C GLU A 441 25.04 -2.71 18.93
N GLY A 442 23.99 -3.34 19.48
CA GLY A 442 22.84 -3.77 18.71
C GLY A 442 22.94 -5.18 18.14
N HIS A 443 24.00 -5.95 18.43
CA HIS A 443 24.05 -7.36 18.02
C HIS A 443 23.29 -8.24 19.03
N LEU A 444 22.38 -9.06 18.51
CA LEU A 444 21.57 -10.00 19.28
C LEU A 444 21.90 -11.42 18.82
N ILE A 445 22.00 -12.34 19.76
CA ILE A 445 22.23 -13.75 19.50
C ILE A 445 21.19 -14.56 20.25
N TYR A 446 20.46 -15.39 19.53
CA TYR A 446 19.56 -16.41 20.08
C TYR A 446 20.23 -17.75 19.91
N GLY A 447 20.34 -18.54 20.98
CA GLY A 447 20.94 -19.85 20.92
C GLY A 447 20.05 -20.92 21.56
N MET A 448 20.00 -22.08 20.92
CA MET A 448 19.31 -23.24 21.44
C MET A 448 20.06 -24.53 21.07
N GLU A 449 19.97 -25.53 21.92
CA GLU A 449 20.40 -26.90 21.67
C GLU A 449 19.16 -27.72 21.34
N CYS A 450 19.17 -28.39 20.18
CA CYS A 450 18.04 -29.20 19.73
C CYS A 450 18.13 -30.58 20.39
N GLU A 451 17.14 -30.93 21.21
CA GLU A 451 17.13 -32.20 21.96
C GLU A 451 16.56 -33.35 21.14
N ALA A 452 15.46 -33.09 20.43
CA ALA A 452 14.77 -34.06 19.58
C ALA A 452 13.80 -33.32 18.65
N VAL A 453 13.61 -33.89 17.46
CA VAL A 453 12.64 -33.42 16.44
C VAL A 453 11.78 -34.59 15.98
N GLU A 454 10.46 -34.42 15.98
CA GLU A 454 9.48 -35.47 15.69
C GLU A 454 9.71 -36.79 16.46
N THR A 455 9.81 -37.92 15.73
CA THR A 455 9.95 -39.28 16.27
C THR A 455 11.43 -39.65 16.51
N SER A 456 12.37 -38.75 16.21
CA SER A 456 13.78 -38.98 16.52
C SER A 456 13.95 -39.10 18.04
N GLY A 457 14.38 -40.27 18.51
CA GLY A 457 14.40 -40.63 19.93
C GLY A 457 15.52 -40.00 20.75
N GLY A 458 16.12 -38.88 20.29
CA GLY A 458 17.21 -38.18 20.97
C GLY A 458 18.01 -37.22 20.07
N ARG A 459 19.17 -36.78 20.57
CA ARG A 459 20.07 -35.78 19.97
C ARG A 459 20.86 -36.26 18.74
N GLU A 460 20.65 -37.50 18.32
CA GLU A 460 21.39 -38.15 17.22
C GLU A 460 20.48 -38.27 16.01
N LYS A 461 21.08 -38.15 14.82
CA LYS A 461 20.41 -38.32 13.51
C LYS A 461 19.22 -37.39 13.26
N ILE A 462 19.40 -36.10 13.51
CA ILE A 462 18.42 -35.08 13.12
C ILE A 462 18.57 -34.81 11.61
N SER A 463 17.50 -34.95 10.84
CA SER A 463 17.50 -34.66 9.40
C SER A 463 17.52 -33.15 9.12
N LEU A 464 18.20 -32.75 8.04
CA LEU A 464 18.30 -31.34 7.64
C LEU A 464 16.95 -30.75 7.20
N ASP A 465 16.06 -31.55 6.61
CA ASP A 465 14.74 -31.09 6.19
C ASP A 465 13.86 -30.70 7.39
N ASN A 466 13.91 -31.51 8.46
CA ASN A 466 13.23 -31.21 9.72
C ASN A 466 13.84 -29.99 10.40
N LEU A 467 15.17 -29.84 10.34
CA LEU A 467 15.86 -28.65 10.85
C LEU A 467 15.47 -27.38 10.09
N SER A 468 15.30 -27.46 8.77
CA SER A 468 14.91 -26.31 7.93
C SER A 468 13.53 -25.76 8.32
N ARG A 469 12.58 -26.64 8.67
CA ARG A 469 11.24 -26.28 9.16
C ARG A 469 11.30 -25.67 10.56
N LEU A 470 12.02 -26.32 11.49
CA LEU A 470 12.26 -25.79 12.83
C LEU A 470 12.85 -24.37 12.79
N LEU A 471 13.77 -24.09 11.86
CA LEU A 471 14.37 -22.76 11.74
C LEU A 471 13.38 -21.66 11.33
N VAL A 472 12.29 -22.00 10.65
CA VAL A 472 11.24 -21.01 10.32
C VAL A 472 10.58 -20.50 11.60
N ASP A 473 10.16 -21.41 12.46
CA ASP A 473 9.48 -21.13 13.73
C ASP A 473 10.40 -20.33 14.63
N VAL A 474 11.63 -20.82 14.80
CA VAL A 474 12.65 -20.13 15.57
C VAL A 474 12.89 -18.71 15.05
N HIS A 475 12.90 -18.48 13.74
CA HIS A 475 13.08 -17.14 13.18
C HIS A 475 11.89 -16.23 13.49
N VAL A 476 10.66 -16.72 13.42
CA VAL A 476 9.47 -15.91 13.69
C VAL A 476 9.37 -15.63 15.20
N ASP A 477 9.57 -16.63 16.03
CA ASP A 477 9.35 -16.51 17.47
C ASP A 477 10.46 -15.73 18.17
N SER A 478 11.72 -15.88 17.74
CA SER A 478 12.78 -14.99 18.23
C SER A 478 12.54 -13.51 17.86
N SER A 479 11.85 -13.21 16.75
CA SER A 479 11.44 -11.83 16.45
C SER A 479 10.36 -11.34 17.41
N LYS A 480 9.36 -12.18 17.72
CA LYS A 480 8.28 -11.86 18.67
C LYS A 480 8.81 -11.62 20.09
N ILE A 481 9.75 -12.45 20.56
CA ILE A 481 10.41 -12.29 21.87
C ILE A 481 11.01 -10.89 21.99
N ILE A 482 11.77 -10.48 20.99
CA ILE A 482 12.44 -9.18 21.03
C ILE A 482 11.47 -8.03 20.82
N ASP A 483 10.41 -8.19 20.02
CA ASP A 483 9.41 -7.14 19.88
C ASP A 483 8.80 -6.76 21.24
N ASN A 484 8.55 -7.74 22.12
CA ASN A 484 8.07 -7.51 23.50
C ASN A 484 9.09 -6.71 24.35
N LEU A 485 10.38 -6.83 24.06
CA LEU A 485 11.46 -6.27 24.89
C LEU A 485 11.92 -4.88 24.42
N ILE A 486 11.95 -4.60 23.11
CA ILE A 486 12.45 -3.34 22.54
C ILE A 486 11.53 -2.14 22.82
N SER A 487 12.09 -0.94 22.67
CA SER A 487 11.36 0.31 22.82
C SER A 487 10.45 0.61 21.61
N PRO A 488 9.36 1.38 21.79
CA PRO A 488 8.52 1.81 20.67
C PRO A 488 9.28 2.58 19.58
N HIS A 489 10.31 3.35 19.96
CA HIS A 489 11.15 4.08 19.01
C HIS A 489 11.96 3.12 18.11
N GLN A 490 12.50 2.04 18.68
CA GLN A 490 13.21 1.01 17.91
C GLN A 490 12.27 0.27 16.96
N ARG A 491 11.03 0.00 17.35
CA ARG A 491 10.02 -0.59 16.46
C ARG A 491 9.79 0.26 15.21
N VAL A 492 9.61 1.58 15.38
CA VAL A 492 9.45 2.51 14.26
C VAL A 492 10.69 2.51 13.34
N MET A 493 11.90 2.44 13.90
CA MET A 493 13.12 2.33 13.10
C MET A 493 13.16 1.03 12.30
N LEU A 494 12.79 -0.10 12.90
CA LEU A 494 12.75 -1.40 12.23
C LEU A 494 11.67 -1.43 11.13
N ASP A 495 10.47 -0.95 11.42
CA ASP A 495 9.36 -0.86 10.45
C ASP A 495 9.75 -0.03 9.22
N LEU A 496 10.46 1.09 9.44
CA LEU A 496 10.98 1.91 8.36
C LEU A 496 11.98 1.14 7.48
N THR A 497 12.90 0.39 8.10
CA THR A 497 13.92 -0.37 7.36
C THR A 497 13.35 -1.57 6.60
N TYR A 498 12.33 -2.22 7.15
CA TYR A 498 11.70 -3.42 6.58
C TYR A 498 10.35 -3.16 5.89
N LEU A 499 9.99 -1.89 5.63
CA LEU A 499 8.75 -1.50 4.92
C LEU A 499 7.46 -2.02 5.60
N GLY A 500 7.44 -2.05 6.93
CA GLY A 500 6.32 -2.56 7.72
C GLY A 500 6.29 -4.09 7.89
N ASP A 501 7.35 -4.80 7.50
CA ASP A 501 7.52 -6.25 7.67
C ASP A 501 8.64 -6.57 8.69
N ALA A 502 8.59 -5.92 9.85
CA ALA A 502 9.63 -6.05 10.87
C ALA A 502 9.64 -7.43 11.57
N GLU A 503 8.50 -8.14 11.57
CA GLU A 503 8.39 -9.48 12.18
C GLU A 503 9.23 -10.52 11.41
N ARG A 504 9.26 -10.44 10.08
CA ARG A 504 9.94 -11.40 9.20
C ARG A 504 11.32 -10.94 8.75
N ARG A 505 12.02 -10.18 9.59
CA ARG A 505 13.37 -9.67 9.34
C ARG A 505 14.40 -10.78 9.05
N GLU A 506 15.43 -10.42 8.29
CA GLU A 506 16.52 -11.33 7.91
C GLU A 506 17.43 -11.65 9.11
N LYS A 507 17.78 -12.92 9.29
CA LYS A 507 18.66 -13.42 10.35
C LYS A 507 19.75 -14.32 9.76
N TYR A 508 20.88 -14.41 10.47
CA TYR A 508 22.02 -15.21 10.03
C TYR A 508 22.16 -16.47 10.90
N ASN A 509 22.21 -17.63 10.25
CA ASN A 509 22.15 -18.92 10.92
C ASN A 509 23.53 -19.52 11.12
N VAL A 510 23.83 -20.02 12.32
CA VAL A 510 25.07 -20.72 12.62
C VAL A 510 24.68 -22.04 13.25
N ILE A 511 25.07 -23.13 12.60
CA ILE A 511 24.80 -24.47 13.09
C ILE A 511 26.11 -25.09 13.51
N LEU A 512 26.15 -25.50 14.77
CA LEU A 512 27.28 -26.17 15.38
C LEU A 512 26.86 -27.62 15.63
N CYS A 513 27.65 -28.57 15.16
CA CYS A 513 27.34 -29.98 15.28
C CYS A 513 28.59 -30.80 15.58
N SER A 514 28.40 -31.97 16.18
CA SER A 514 29.51 -32.87 16.49
C SER A 514 29.88 -33.74 15.30
N ARG A 515 28.89 -34.14 14.50
CA ARG A 515 29.06 -35.04 13.35
C ARG A 515 27.95 -34.85 12.31
N ILE A 516 28.35 -34.90 11.04
CA ILE A 516 27.47 -34.91 9.86
C ILE A 516 27.62 -36.26 9.16
N GLN A 517 26.52 -36.92 8.83
CA GLN A 517 26.47 -38.23 8.17
C GLN A 517 25.64 -38.11 6.89
N SER A 518 26.19 -38.58 5.76
CA SER A 518 25.46 -38.70 4.49
C SER A 518 24.93 -40.12 4.32
N ARG A 519 23.83 -40.27 3.58
CA ARG A 519 23.10 -41.51 3.36
C ARG A 519 24.02 -42.57 2.74
N GLY A 520 24.17 -43.68 3.46
CA GLY A 520 24.95 -44.84 3.01
C GLY A 520 26.44 -44.81 3.33
N GLU A 521 26.98 -43.73 3.92
CA GLU A 521 28.38 -43.66 4.36
C GLU A 521 28.51 -43.64 5.90
N GLU A 522 29.24 -44.61 6.47
CA GLU A 522 29.60 -44.59 7.90
C GLU A 522 30.74 -43.60 8.23
N ARG A 523 31.44 -43.09 7.21
CA ARG A 523 32.50 -42.08 7.37
C ARG A 523 31.90 -40.68 7.25
N MET A 524 32.53 -39.70 7.92
CA MET A 524 32.22 -38.29 7.66
C MET A 524 32.74 -37.93 6.27
N PRO A 525 31.90 -37.34 5.39
CA PRO A 525 32.35 -36.86 4.09
C PRO A 525 33.41 -35.76 4.27
N THR A 526 34.32 -35.69 3.31
CA THR A 526 35.30 -34.60 3.21
C THR A 526 34.63 -33.32 2.74
N ALA A 527 35.24 -32.17 3.03
CA ALA A 527 34.71 -30.86 2.62
C ALA A 527 34.35 -30.79 1.11
N GLU A 528 35.14 -31.41 0.22
CA GLU A 528 34.89 -31.42 -1.23
C GLU A 528 33.68 -32.29 -1.62
N GLU A 529 33.43 -33.38 -0.88
CA GLU A 529 32.28 -34.28 -1.12
C GLU A 529 30.95 -33.60 -0.76
N PHE A 530 30.94 -32.54 0.06
CA PHE A 530 29.75 -31.72 0.34
C PHE A 530 29.43 -30.68 -0.75
N LEU A 531 30.34 -30.42 -1.69
CA LEU A 531 30.16 -29.48 -2.81
C LEU A 531 30.14 -30.24 -4.14
N ASP A 532 29.36 -31.31 -4.19
CA ASP A 532 29.23 -32.20 -5.33
C ASP A 532 28.25 -31.69 -6.40
N ARG A 533 27.59 -30.54 -6.19
CA ARG A 533 26.43 -30.07 -6.96
C ARG A 533 25.29 -31.09 -7.04
N GLY A 534 25.24 -32.01 -6.08
CA GLY A 534 24.23 -33.06 -6.00
C GLY A 534 23.26 -32.84 -4.84
N GLU A 535 22.63 -33.93 -4.43
CA GLU A 535 21.64 -34.00 -3.35
C GLU A 535 22.19 -33.46 -2.02
N ASN A 536 23.44 -33.79 -1.67
CA ASN A 536 24.07 -33.34 -0.44
C ASN A 536 24.19 -31.80 -0.37
N GLU A 537 24.62 -31.17 -1.46
CA GLU A 537 24.72 -29.71 -1.53
C GLU A 537 23.33 -29.06 -1.48
N ASN A 538 22.33 -29.69 -2.10
CA ASN A 538 20.96 -29.19 -2.12
C ASN A 538 20.32 -29.15 -0.72
N GLU A 539 20.50 -30.18 0.11
CA GLU A 539 20.03 -30.17 1.50
C GLU A 539 20.73 -29.12 2.36
N ILE A 540 22.05 -28.97 2.22
CA ILE A 540 22.80 -27.94 2.94
C ILE A 540 22.29 -26.54 2.53
N LYS A 541 22.01 -26.33 1.24
CA LYS A 541 21.46 -25.06 0.72
C LYS A 541 20.09 -24.71 1.32
N GLN A 542 19.28 -25.69 1.72
CA GLN A 542 18.00 -25.42 2.37
C GLN A 542 18.18 -24.63 3.67
N VAL A 543 19.25 -24.93 4.41
CA VAL A 543 19.47 -24.39 5.75
C VAL A 543 20.37 -23.14 5.77
N ILE A 544 21.48 -23.15 5.02
CA ILE A 544 22.43 -22.00 5.00
C ILE A 544 22.29 -21.10 3.76
N GLY A 545 21.37 -21.41 2.85
CA GLY A 545 21.24 -20.77 1.55
C GLY A 545 22.38 -21.15 0.60
N ASP A 546 22.55 -20.35 -0.46
CA ASP A 546 23.59 -20.58 -1.48
C ASP A 546 24.97 -20.84 -0.83
N THR A 547 25.52 -22.04 -1.02
CA THR A 547 26.84 -22.50 -0.56
C THR A 547 27.95 -21.71 -1.25
N GLN A 548 28.87 -21.14 -0.48
CA GLN A 548 29.99 -20.35 -1.01
C GLN A 548 31.27 -21.18 -1.07
N ALA A 549 31.61 -21.85 0.03
CA ALA A 549 32.81 -22.66 0.14
C ALA A 549 32.71 -23.63 1.32
N SER A 550 33.37 -24.77 1.19
CA SER A 550 33.61 -25.74 2.24
C SER A 550 35.11 -25.83 2.51
N PHE A 551 35.48 -25.99 3.77
CA PHE A 551 36.86 -26.02 4.20
C PHE A 551 37.09 -27.14 5.20
N GLN A 552 38.13 -27.92 4.96
CA GLN A 552 38.61 -28.91 5.91
C GLN A 552 39.56 -28.24 6.91
N LEU A 553 39.17 -28.12 8.18
CA LEU A 553 39.99 -27.46 9.22
C LEU A 553 41.10 -28.40 9.74
N SER A 554 40.75 -29.66 9.95
CA SER A 554 41.62 -30.74 10.45
C SER A 554 41.55 -31.96 9.54
N PRO A 555 42.60 -32.80 9.41
CA PRO A 555 42.67 -33.85 8.40
C PRO A 555 41.44 -34.77 8.28
N ASP A 556 40.77 -35.13 9.39
CA ASP A 556 39.72 -36.17 9.36
C ASP A 556 38.39 -35.82 10.10
N ASP A 557 38.34 -34.83 10.99
CA ASP A 557 37.22 -34.69 11.96
C ASP A 557 36.53 -33.31 11.98
N GLU A 558 36.98 -32.33 11.17
CA GLU A 558 36.50 -30.94 11.29
C GLU A 558 36.24 -30.27 9.94
N VAL A 559 34.97 -29.97 9.70
CA VAL A 559 34.48 -29.37 8.46
C VAL A 559 33.81 -28.04 8.77
N PHE A 560 34.12 -27.03 7.97
CA PHE A 560 33.49 -25.73 8.03
C PHE A 560 32.86 -25.41 6.68
N ILE A 561 31.55 -25.13 6.66
CA ILE A 561 30.80 -24.82 5.46
C ILE A 561 30.25 -23.41 5.59
N LEU A 562 30.54 -22.57 4.59
CA LEU A 562 30.08 -21.19 4.54
C LEU A 562 29.00 -21.04 3.48
N GLY A 563 27.84 -20.53 3.90
CA GLY A 563 26.74 -20.17 3.03
C GLY A 563 26.45 -18.67 3.05
N LYS A 564 25.51 -18.26 2.21
CA LYS A 564 25.06 -16.88 2.07
C LYS A 564 24.26 -16.37 3.27
N ASN A 565 23.37 -17.20 3.80
CA ASN A 565 22.47 -16.86 4.91
C ASN A 565 22.88 -17.56 6.22
N GLY A 566 23.92 -18.39 6.21
CA GLY A 566 24.41 -19.06 7.40
C GLY A 566 25.73 -19.80 7.21
N MET A 567 26.16 -20.51 8.25
CA MET A 567 27.33 -21.37 8.24
C MET A 567 27.08 -22.64 9.06
N ILE A 568 27.83 -23.70 8.74
CA ILE A 568 27.86 -24.94 9.51
C ILE A 568 29.30 -25.21 9.96
N LEU A 569 29.49 -25.43 11.26
CA LEU A 569 30.73 -25.93 11.81
C LEU A 569 30.50 -27.30 12.42
N CYS A 570 31.21 -28.29 11.88
CA CYS A 570 31.26 -29.63 12.42
C CYS A 570 32.56 -29.81 13.19
N SER A 571 32.47 -30.01 14.51
CA SER A 571 33.61 -30.33 15.37
C SER A 571 33.15 -30.98 16.67
N LYS A 572 33.93 -31.96 17.16
CA LYS A 572 33.74 -32.53 18.50
C LYS A 572 34.01 -31.52 19.63
N ASP A 573 34.81 -30.50 19.35
CA ASP A 573 35.17 -29.45 20.30
C ASP A 573 34.81 -28.07 19.70
N VAL A 574 33.53 -27.72 19.85
CA VAL A 574 32.94 -26.47 19.32
C VAL A 574 33.40 -25.26 20.13
N GLU A 575 33.61 -25.41 21.44
CA GLU A 575 33.85 -24.32 22.40
C GLU A 575 35.08 -23.47 22.03
N ARG A 576 36.13 -24.11 21.51
CA ARG A 576 37.37 -23.42 21.11
C ARG A 576 37.20 -22.44 19.94
N PHE A 577 36.17 -22.61 19.12
CA PHE A 577 35.91 -21.78 17.94
C PHE A 577 34.86 -20.69 18.20
N GLU A 578 34.10 -20.80 19.29
CA GLU A 578 33.01 -19.90 19.62
C GLU A 578 33.38 -18.40 19.54
N PRO A 579 34.51 -17.91 20.09
CA PRO A 579 34.82 -16.48 20.02
C PRO A 579 34.90 -15.97 18.58
N GLN A 580 35.53 -16.74 17.69
CA GLN A 580 35.72 -16.37 16.28
C GLN A 580 34.40 -16.38 15.52
N ILE A 581 33.54 -17.37 15.79
CA ILE A 581 32.22 -17.51 15.19
C ILE A 581 31.30 -16.39 15.64
N VAL A 582 31.28 -16.07 16.94
CA VAL A 582 30.48 -14.98 17.50
C VAL A 582 30.90 -13.64 16.89
N ALA A 583 32.20 -13.36 16.78
CA ALA A 583 32.70 -12.15 16.14
C ALA A 583 32.28 -12.06 14.66
N TYR A 584 32.36 -13.17 13.93
CA TYR A 584 31.93 -13.20 12.53
C TYR A 584 30.41 -13.07 12.38
N LEU A 585 29.61 -13.73 13.23
CA LEU A 585 28.15 -13.63 13.29
C LEU A 585 27.73 -12.17 13.50
N SER A 586 28.39 -11.49 14.44
CA SER A 586 28.19 -10.08 14.76
C SER A 586 28.42 -9.18 13.53
N LEU A 587 29.42 -9.48 12.69
CA LEU A 587 29.65 -8.74 11.44
C LEU A 587 28.62 -9.09 10.36
N MET A 588 28.28 -10.37 10.17
CA MET A 588 27.36 -10.78 9.10
C MET A 588 25.95 -10.25 9.30
N THR A 589 25.46 -10.21 10.54
CA THR A 589 24.16 -9.61 10.88
C THR A 589 24.09 -8.12 10.52
N ARG A 590 25.14 -7.35 10.84
CA ARG A 590 25.28 -5.95 10.41
C ARG A 590 25.26 -5.83 8.88
N ASN A 591 25.89 -6.74 8.15
CA ASN A 591 25.90 -6.74 6.69
C ASN A 591 24.53 -7.01 6.06
N MET A 592 23.75 -7.92 6.64
CA MET A 592 22.37 -8.15 6.22
C MET A 592 21.51 -6.90 6.47
N PHE A 593 21.63 -6.30 7.65
CA PHE A 593 20.93 -5.07 7.99
C PHE A 593 21.31 -3.89 7.07
N MET A 594 22.61 -3.71 6.78
CA MET A 594 23.11 -2.75 5.80
C MET A 594 22.45 -2.87 4.43
N ARG A 595 22.22 -4.11 3.95
CA ARG A 595 21.58 -4.36 2.66
C ARG A 595 20.14 -3.84 2.66
N SER A 596 19.39 -4.10 3.72
CA SER A 596 18.01 -3.65 3.89
C SER A 596 17.92 -2.13 3.98
N LEU A 597 18.78 -1.50 4.80
CA LEU A 597 18.87 -0.05 4.94
C LEU A 597 19.25 0.65 3.61
N PHE A 598 20.13 0.04 2.82
CA PHE A 598 20.50 0.56 1.50
C PHE A 598 19.32 0.52 0.53
N GLN A 599 18.58 -0.59 0.47
CA GLN A 599 17.37 -0.72 -0.36
C GLN A 599 16.31 0.33 0.02
N ARG A 600 16.09 0.58 1.33
CA ARG A 600 15.16 1.62 1.80
C ARG A 600 15.56 3.01 1.33
N THR A 601 16.86 3.33 1.36
CA THR A 601 17.38 4.63 0.87
C THR A 601 17.04 4.87 -0.62
N PHE A 602 17.08 3.85 -1.48
CA PHE A 602 16.68 4.02 -2.88
C PHE A 602 15.18 4.20 -3.08
N ILE A 603 14.37 3.45 -2.32
CA ILE A 603 12.92 3.63 -2.34
C ILE A 603 12.58 5.07 -1.95
N LEU A 604 13.23 5.58 -0.91
CA LEU A 604 13.09 6.98 -0.50
C LEU A 604 13.50 7.94 -1.62
N ALA A 605 14.65 7.73 -2.27
CA ALA A 605 15.08 8.58 -3.39
C ALA A 605 14.04 8.62 -4.53
N ASP A 606 13.35 7.53 -4.83
CA ASP A 606 12.26 7.52 -5.81
C ASP A 606 11.00 8.23 -5.34
N THR A 607 10.67 8.15 -4.04
CA THR A 607 9.59 8.99 -3.49
C THR A 607 9.90 10.48 -3.64
N LEU A 608 11.18 10.90 -3.51
CA LEU A 608 11.58 12.28 -3.73
C LEU A 608 11.45 12.70 -5.20
N LYS A 609 11.81 11.84 -6.15
CA LYS A 609 11.58 12.08 -7.58
C LYS A 609 10.08 12.21 -7.88
N TYR A 610 9.25 11.34 -7.29
CA TYR A 610 7.80 11.42 -7.45
C TYR A 610 7.24 12.72 -6.88
N ILE A 611 7.71 13.17 -5.71
CA ILE A 611 7.34 14.49 -5.16
C ILE A 611 7.75 15.62 -6.12
N ARG A 612 8.93 15.53 -6.74
CA ARG A 612 9.37 16.51 -7.75
C ARG A 612 8.42 16.57 -8.94
N GLU A 613 8.04 15.43 -9.50
CA GLU A 613 7.07 15.35 -10.60
C GLU A 613 5.70 15.93 -10.20
N LEU A 614 5.25 15.67 -8.97
CA LEU A 614 4.03 16.28 -8.44
C LEU A 614 4.14 17.80 -8.31
N ILE A 615 5.31 18.33 -7.91
CA ILE A 615 5.57 19.77 -7.84
C ILE A 615 5.58 20.37 -9.25
N GLU A 616 6.12 19.71 -10.26
CA GLU A 616 6.12 20.21 -11.65
C GLU A 616 4.69 20.24 -12.24
N HIS A 617 3.84 19.31 -11.86
CA HIS A 617 2.45 19.20 -12.33
C HIS A 617 1.40 19.69 -11.31
N PHE A 618 1.79 20.55 -10.36
CA PHE A 618 0.92 20.98 -9.26
C PHE A 618 -0.38 21.68 -9.71
N GLU A 619 -0.39 22.30 -10.89
CA GLU A 619 -1.57 23.00 -11.42
C GLU A 619 -2.66 22.04 -11.93
N ALA A 620 -2.34 20.77 -12.15
CA ALA A 620 -3.30 19.76 -12.62
C ALA A 620 -4.29 19.28 -11.55
N ASP A 621 -3.90 19.32 -10.27
CA ASP A 621 -4.74 18.93 -9.15
C ASP A 621 -4.77 20.05 -8.07
N PRO A 622 -5.94 20.61 -7.74
CA PRO A 622 -6.07 21.62 -6.69
C PRO A 622 -5.73 21.14 -5.27
N ASN A 623 -5.68 19.82 -5.04
CA ASN A 623 -5.32 19.22 -3.75
C ASN A 623 -3.83 18.84 -3.66
N SER A 624 -3.09 18.87 -4.78
CA SER A 624 -1.69 18.48 -4.88
C SER A 624 -0.79 19.15 -3.84
N VAL A 625 -0.97 20.45 -3.57
CA VAL A 625 -0.10 21.21 -2.63
C VAL A 625 -0.17 20.66 -1.20
N THR A 626 -1.35 20.25 -0.74
CA THR A 626 -1.49 19.63 0.59
C THR A 626 -0.85 18.25 0.60
N THR A 627 -1.08 17.46 -0.45
CA THR A 627 -0.46 16.14 -0.62
C THR A 627 1.07 16.23 -0.66
N ILE A 628 1.62 17.16 -1.44
CA ILE A 628 3.07 17.43 -1.56
C ILE A 628 3.66 17.78 -0.19
N ARG A 629 3.00 18.65 0.59
CA ARG A 629 3.48 19.01 1.94
C ARG A 629 3.48 17.83 2.90
N ASN A 630 2.44 17.00 2.86
CA ASN A 630 2.36 15.81 3.68
C ASN A 630 3.46 14.81 3.29
N LEU A 631 3.63 14.53 2.00
CA LEU A 631 4.66 13.63 1.47
C LEU A 631 6.09 14.13 1.77
N ILE A 632 6.35 15.45 1.67
CA ILE A 632 7.64 16.04 2.06
C ILE A 632 7.87 15.88 3.56
N SER A 633 6.84 16.05 4.38
CA SER A 633 6.95 15.93 5.84
C SER A 633 7.22 14.48 6.25
N GLU A 634 6.53 13.52 5.63
CA GLU A 634 6.74 12.08 5.80
C GLU A 634 8.15 11.67 5.35
N ALA A 635 8.55 12.02 4.12
CA ALA A 635 9.89 11.73 3.62
C ALA A 635 10.99 12.40 4.47
N SER A 636 10.74 13.60 5.01
CA SER A 636 11.68 14.24 5.92
C SER A 636 11.79 13.49 7.25
N GLY A 637 10.69 12.95 7.79
CA GLY A 637 10.71 12.12 8.99
C GLY A 637 11.50 10.84 8.77
N ASP A 638 11.26 10.17 7.64
CA ASP A 638 11.96 8.96 7.23
C ASP A 638 13.47 9.18 7.09
N ILE A 639 13.91 10.27 6.45
CA ILE A 639 15.35 10.58 6.31
C ILE A 639 16.01 10.77 7.66
N ILE A 640 15.34 11.41 8.62
CA ILE A 640 15.89 11.63 9.96
C ILE A 640 16.11 10.28 10.66
N LEU A 641 15.11 9.40 10.62
CA LEU A 641 15.20 8.06 11.20
C LEU A 641 16.29 7.21 10.51
N LEU A 642 16.38 7.25 9.17
CA LEU A 642 17.45 6.54 8.43
C LEU A 642 18.85 7.04 8.81
N SER A 643 19.00 8.36 9.00
CA SER A 643 20.27 8.94 9.44
C SER A 643 20.65 8.50 10.85
N GLU A 644 19.69 8.36 11.74
CA GLU A 644 19.92 7.86 13.10
C GLU A 644 20.32 6.38 13.08
N VAL A 645 19.58 5.54 12.36
CA VAL A 645 19.91 4.11 12.18
C VAL A 645 21.30 3.92 11.58
N GLN A 646 21.65 4.72 10.57
CA GLN A 646 22.99 4.68 9.98
C GLN A 646 24.08 5.06 10.99
N SER A 647 23.79 6.00 11.89
CA SER A 647 24.74 6.42 12.94
C SER A 647 24.98 5.29 13.96
N TYR A 648 23.91 4.63 14.44
CA TYR A 648 24.04 3.45 15.30
C TYR A 648 24.85 2.33 14.64
N LEU A 649 24.60 2.10 13.35
CA LEU A 649 25.33 1.09 12.59
C LEU A 649 26.81 1.46 12.43
N ALA A 650 27.14 2.73 12.22
CA ALA A 650 28.52 3.21 12.14
C ALA A 650 29.26 3.01 13.46
N GLU A 651 28.67 3.44 14.57
CA GLU A 651 29.21 3.26 15.93
C GLU A 651 29.46 1.78 16.23
N SER A 652 28.50 0.92 15.88
CA SER A 652 28.60 -0.53 16.09
C SER A 652 29.76 -1.21 15.35
N LEU A 653 30.36 -0.57 14.32
CA LEU A 653 31.47 -1.11 13.55
C LEU A 653 32.83 -0.58 14.00
N GLU A 654 32.88 0.46 14.84
CA GLU A 654 34.13 1.07 15.33
C GLU A 654 34.80 0.22 16.41
N GLU A 655 34.03 -0.42 17.29
CA GLU A 655 34.51 -1.12 18.49
C GLU A 655 34.49 -2.66 18.41
N VAL A 656 34.53 -3.25 17.21
CA VAL A 656 34.54 -4.73 17.10
C VAL A 656 35.85 -5.31 17.65
N GLU A 657 35.79 -5.91 18.84
CA GLU A 657 36.90 -6.64 19.45
C GLU A 657 37.21 -7.90 18.61
N ILE A 658 38.40 -7.97 18.04
CA ILE A 658 38.85 -9.15 17.30
C ILE A 658 39.42 -10.15 18.31
N PRO A 659 38.80 -11.33 18.50
CA PRO A 659 39.28 -12.32 19.44
C PRO A 659 40.61 -12.92 18.97
N GLU A 660 41.56 -13.08 19.89
CA GLU A 660 42.81 -13.77 19.59
C GLU A 660 42.54 -15.26 19.31
N PRO A 661 43.09 -15.83 18.22
CA PRO A 661 42.92 -17.24 17.91
C PRO A 661 43.55 -18.11 19.01
N CYS A 662 42.91 -19.23 19.34
CA CYS A 662 43.58 -20.26 20.11
C CYS A 662 44.85 -20.75 19.37
N ASP A 663 45.84 -21.26 20.10
CA ASP A 663 47.19 -21.49 19.56
C ASP A 663 47.28 -22.65 18.53
N ASP A 664 46.15 -23.28 18.23
CA ASP A 664 45.99 -24.42 17.33
C ASP A 664 46.02 -24.08 15.83
N LYS A 665 46.45 -25.06 15.03
CA LYS A 665 46.48 -24.93 13.55
C LYS A 665 45.09 -24.76 12.95
N ALA A 666 44.06 -25.38 13.52
CA ALA A 666 42.68 -25.30 13.05
C ALA A 666 42.08 -23.90 13.29
N SER A 667 42.21 -23.35 14.51
CA SER A 667 41.73 -21.99 14.83
C SER A 667 42.45 -20.90 14.03
N LYS A 668 43.75 -21.06 13.78
CA LYS A 668 44.52 -20.16 12.88
C LYS A 668 44.14 -20.29 11.42
N ARG A 669 43.63 -21.46 10.98
CA ARG A 669 43.06 -21.64 9.64
C ARG A 669 41.69 -20.98 9.55
N LEU A 670 40.84 -21.16 10.56
CA LEU A 670 39.51 -20.56 10.62
C LEU A 670 39.59 -19.03 10.58
N GLU A 671 40.47 -18.42 11.37
CA GLU A 671 40.70 -16.97 11.34
C GLU A 671 41.08 -16.46 9.94
N LYS A 672 41.97 -17.19 9.25
CA LYS A 672 42.37 -16.85 7.88
C LYS A 672 41.22 -17.00 6.91
N ILE A 673 40.33 -17.97 7.09
CA ILE A 673 39.16 -18.18 6.22
C ILE A 673 38.13 -17.06 6.43
N LEU A 674 37.82 -16.74 7.68
CA LEU A 674 36.76 -15.77 8.02
C LEU A 674 37.14 -14.33 7.68
N HIS A 675 38.44 -14.01 7.60
CA HIS A 675 38.95 -12.70 7.17
C HIS A 675 38.24 -11.50 7.85
N ILE A 676 37.96 -11.61 9.16
CA ILE A 676 37.12 -10.71 9.98
C ILE A 676 37.52 -9.23 9.80
N GLU A 677 38.80 -8.92 9.96
CA GLU A 677 39.33 -7.55 9.84
C GLU A 677 39.09 -6.93 8.46
N SER A 678 39.29 -7.72 7.40
CA SER A 678 39.08 -7.24 6.03
C SER A 678 37.59 -6.95 5.78
N THR A 679 36.73 -7.79 6.35
CA THR A 679 35.28 -7.68 6.19
C THR A 679 34.76 -6.45 6.94
N GLN A 680 35.21 -6.22 8.18
CA GLN A 680 34.91 -5.00 8.93
C GLN A 680 35.32 -3.74 8.15
N LYS A 681 36.54 -3.69 7.60
CA LYS A 681 37.01 -2.55 6.79
C LYS A 681 36.14 -2.31 5.56
N ARG A 682 35.68 -3.37 4.87
CA ARG A 682 34.75 -3.24 3.74
C ARG A 682 33.38 -2.70 4.20
N MET A 683 32.87 -3.18 5.32
CA MET A 683 31.61 -2.73 5.91
C MET A 683 31.65 -1.25 6.30
N VAL A 684 32.71 -0.79 6.97
CA VAL A 684 32.90 0.61 7.35
C VAL A 684 32.88 1.53 6.12
N ARG A 685 33.51 1.13 5.00
CA ARG A 685 33.44 1.91 3.75
C ARG A 685 32.00 2.00 3.22
N ARG A 686 31.27 0.89 3.22
CA ARG A 686 29.87 0.85 2.76
C ARG A 686 28.95 1.71 3.63
N VAL A 687 29.09 1.68 4.95
CA VAL A 687 28.29 2.52 5.86
C VAL A 687 28.56 4.00 5.62
N ASN A 688 29.82 4.39 5.42
CA ASN A 688 30.18 5.77 5.09
C ASN A 688 29.64 6.22 3.72
N ASP A 689 29.55 5.31 2.75
CA ASP A 689 28.92 5.64 1.46
C ASP A 689 27.40 5.77 1.58
N MET A 690 26.76 4.95 2.42
CA MET A 690 25.33 5.09 2.73
C MET A 690 25.01 6.44 3.38
N TYR A 691 25.85 6.92 4.29
CA TYR A 691 25.73 8.26 4.87
C TYR A 691 25.69 9.35 3.80
N LYS A 692 26.56 9.28 2.78
CA LYS A 692 26.57 10.25 1.67
C LYS A 692 25.26 10.24 0.89
N ASN A 693 24.67 9.07 0.66
CA ASN A 693 23.40 8.94 -0.05
C ASN A 693 22.23 9.54 0.77
N ILE A 694 22.19 9.28 2.08
CA ILE A 694 21.17 9.83 2.99
C ILE A 694 21.29 11.36 3.08
N GLU A 695 22.51 11.89 3.20
CA GLU A 695 22.73 13.34 3.24
C GLU A 695 22.38 14.01 1.88
N GLY A 696 22.64 13.31 0.77
CA GLY A 696 22.16 13.72 -0.55
C GLY A 696 20.63 13.83 -0.63
N ALA A 697 19.91 12.80 -0.15
CA ALA A 697 18.45 12.81 -0.07
C ALA A 697 17.92 13.92 0.84
N ARG A 698 18.60 14.20 1.96
CA ARG A 698 18.27 15.31 2.86
C ARG A 698 18.37 16.67 2.16
N GLY A 699 19.43 16.88 1.39
CA GLY A 699 19.59 18.07 0.55
C GLY A 699 18.49 18.20 -0.50
N GLU A 700 18.06 17.09 -1.10
CA GLU A 700 16.96 17.07 -2.07
C GLU A 700 15.62 17.44 -1.41
N VAL A 701 15.29 16.91 -0.23
CA VAL A 701 14.08 17.31 0.52
C VAL A 701 14.07 18.80 0.83
N ALA A 702 15.21 19.37 1.24
CA ALA A 702 15.32 20.81 1.47
C ALA A 702 15.06 21.64 0.20
N SER A 703 15.53 21.13 -0.95
CA SER A 703 15.25 21.72 -2.26
C SER A 703 13.77 21.63 -2.65
N LEU A 704 13.15 20.45 -2.51
CA LEU A 704 11.73 20.21 -2.77
C LEU A 704 10.83 21.05 -1.88
N ARG A 705 11.18 21.21 -0.61
CA ARG A 705 10.48 22.10 0.32
C ARG A 705 10.52 23.55 -0.16
N SER A 706 11.69 24.02 -0.58
CA SER A 706 11.85 25.37 -1.13
C SER A 706 11.02 25.56 -2.41
N MET A 707 10.98 24.57 -3.30
CA MET A 707 10.13 24.61 -4.50
C MET A 707 8.63 24.64 -4.16
N ALA A 708 8.19 23.84 -3.18
CA ALA A 708 6.80 23.83 -2.72
C ALA A 708 6.39 25.17 -2.07
N ASP A 709 7.31 25.83 -1.37
CA ASP A 709 7.09 27.16 -0.79
C ASP A 709 6.95 28.22 -1.89
N VAL A 710 7.79 28.19 -2.94
CA VAL A 710 7.66 29.09 -4.11
C VAL A 710 6.32 28.89 -4.83
N VAL A 711 5.88 27.64 -5.00
CA VAL A 711 4.55 27.34 -5.58
C VAL A 711 3.42 27.94 -4.74
N THR A 712 3.55 27.85 -3.41
CA THR A 712 2.56 28.41 -2.49
C THR A 712 2.54 29.94 -2.57
N GLU A 713 3.70 30.57 -2.50
CA GLU A 713 3.84 32.03 -2.60
C GLU A 713 3.29 32.52 -3.94
N GLY A 714 3.59 31.83 -5.04
CA GLY A 714 3.03 32.12 -6.37
C GLY A 714 1.49 32.06 -6.37
N LYS A 715 0.89 31.10 -5.67
CA LYS A 715 -0.57 31.01 -5.52
C LYS A 715 -1.13 32.15 -4.66
N GLU A 716 -0.45 32.54 -3.59
CA GLU A 716 -0.85 33.67 -2.74
C GLU A 716 -0.78 34.99 -3.51
N LEU A 717 0.26 35.20 -4.31
CA LEU A 717 0.40 36.35 -5.20
C LEU A 717 -0.74 36.41 -6.22
N LYS A 718 -1.05 35.30 -6.91
CA LYS A 718 -2.21 35.24 -7.81
C LYS A 718 -3.52 35.58 -7.09
N VAL A 719 -3.70 35.12 -5.86
CA VAL A 719 -4.88 35.47 -5.04
C VAL A 719 -4.89 36.95 -4.69
N GLN A 720 -3.75 37.53 -4.31
CA GLN A 720 -3.64 38.94 -3.98
C GLN A 720 -3.91 39.83 -5.21
N GLU A 721 -3.37 39.49 -6.37
CA GLU A 721 -3.66 40.17 -7.64
C GLU A 721 -5.14 40.09 -7.99
N ALA A 722 -5.75 38.90 -7.86
CA ALA A 722 -7.19 38.73 -8.07
C ALA A 722 -8.02 39.56 -7.08
N VAL A 723 -7.63 39.63 -5.81
CA VAL A 723 -8.29 40.48 -4.80
C VAL A 723 -8.13 41.96 -5.15
N GLN A 724 -6.95 42.39 -5.58
CA GLN A 724 -6.68 43.77 -5.97
C GLN A 724 -7.49 44.17 -7.21
N ASN A 725 -7.50 43.32 -8.24
CA ASN A 725 -8.31 43.51 -9.45
C ASN A 725 -9.80 43.55 -9.13
N ASN A 726 -10.29 42.63 -8.29
CA ASN A 726 -11.67 42.64 -7.83
C ASN A 726 -12.01 43.88 -7.01
N THR A 727 -11.11 44.34 -6.15
CA THR A 727 -11.29 45.55 -5.33
C THR A 727 -11.35 46.79 -6.23
N LYS A 728 -10.51 46.87 -7.25
CA LYS A 728 -10.51 47.95 -8.24
C LYS A 728 -11.79 47.94 -9.07
N ASN A 729 -12.20 46.78 -9.59
CA ASN A 729 -13.45 46.62 -10.32
C ASN A 729 -14.64 47.01 -9.45
N LEU A 730 -14.63 46.62 -8.18
CA LEU A 730 -15.64 46.98 -7.20
C LEU A 730 -15.64 48.50 -6.91
N GLU A 731 -14.48 49.15 -6.82
CA GLU A 731 -14.39 50.61 -6.71
C GLU A 731 -14.98 51.30 -7.95
N ASP A 732 -14.67 50.84 -9.15
CA ASP A 732 -15.21 51.39 -10.39
C ASP A 732 -16.73 51.20 -10.46
N VAL A 733 -17.23 50.04 -10.05
CA VAL A 733 -18.67 49.77 -9.88
C VAL A 733 -19.28 50.69 -8.83
N PHE A 734 -18.63 50.93 -7.69
CA PHE A 734 -19.12 51.86 -6.67
C PHE A 734 -19.14 53.30 -7.18
N ARG A 735 -18.11 53.75 -7.88
CA ARG A 735 -18.08 55.08 -8.51
C ARG A 735 -19.15 55.23 -9.58
N ALA A 736 -19.42 54.17 -10.35
CA ALA A 736 -20.49 54.15 -11.33
C ALA A 736 -21.87 54.15 -10.66
N ASN A 737 -22.05 53.34 -9.61
CA ASN A 737 -23.29 53.23 -8.86
C ASN A 737 -23.60 54.48 -8.05
N GLU A 738 -22.60 55.14 -7.46
CA GLU A 738 -22.78 56.42 -6.77
C GLU A 738 -23.27 57.50 -7.75
N ARG A 739 -22.66 57.56 -8.95
CA ARG A 739 -23.10 58.46 -10.03
C ARG A 739 -24.53 58.14 -10.49
N ALA A 740 -24.84 56.86 -10.68
CA ALA A 740 -26.17 56.41 -11.09
C ALA A 740 -27.22 56.67 -10.01
N SER A 741 -26.92 56.38 -8.74
CA SER A 741 -27.80 56.58 -7.59
C SER A 741 -28.10 58.06 -7.38
N LYS A 742 -27.09 58.94 -7.41
CA LYS A 742 -27.30 60.39 -7.33
C LYS A 742 -28.16 60.90 -8.49
N SER A 743 -27.92 60.42 -9.71
CA SER A 743 -28.74 60.77 -10.87
C SER A 743 -30.19 60.31 -10.72
N LEU A 744 -30.41 59.08 -10.23
CA LEU A 744 -31.73 58.53 -9.96
C LEU A 744 -32.46 59.30 -8.85
N GLU A 745 -31.78 59.67 -7.77
CA GLU A 745 -32.37 60.49 -6.70
C GLU A 745 -32.81 61.87 -7.23
N ILE A 746 -31.98 62.52 -8.05
CA ILE A 746 -32.34 63.80 -8.70
C ILE A 746 -33.57 63.61 -9.61
N MET A 747 -33.59 62.56 -10.43
CA MET A 747 -34.71 62.25 -11.32
C MET A 747 -36.00 61.96 -10.55
N GLN A 748 -35.92 61.23 -9.44
CA GLN A 748 -37.06 60.96 -8.56
C GLN A 748 -37.64 62.25 -7.97
N VAL A 749 -36.78 63.17 -7.51
CA VAL A 749 -37.20 64.47 -6.96
C VAL A 749 -37.88 65.32 -8.04
N VAL A 750 -37.37 65.31 -9.28
CA VAL A 750 -37.97 66.02 -10.42
C VAL A 750 -39.31 65.41 -10.82
N LEU A 751 -39.41 64.08 -10.94
CA LEU A 751 -40.67 63.38 -11.29
C LEU A 751 -41.73 63.50 -10.19
N ALA A 752 -41.35 63.40 -8.92
CA ALA A 752 -42.24 63.67 -7.79
C ALA A 752 -42.71 65.14 -7.81
N GLY A 753 -41.82 66.06 -8.21
CA GLY A 753 -42.15 67.44 -8.54
C GLY A 753 -43.23 67.56 -9.58
N SER A 754 -42.98 67.08 -10.79
CA SER A 754 -43.94 67.17 -11.89
C SER A 754 -45.27 66.50 -11.55
N LEU A 755 -45.25 65.33 -10.90
CA LEU A 755 -46.48 64.65 -10.48
C LEU A 755 -47.24 65.42 -9.39
N ALA A 756 -46.54 66.08 -8.46
CA ALA A 756 -47.18 66.92 -7.46
C ALA A 756 -47.85 68.15 -8.10
N PHE A 757 -47.17 68.78 -9.08
CA PHE A 757 -47.74 69.86 -9.89
C PHE A 757 -48.93 69.37 -10.72
N ASP A 758 -48.84 68.22 -11.40
CA ASP A 758 -49.92 67.64 -12.19
C ASP A 758 -51.14 67.27 -11.34
N CYS A 759 -50.93 66.71 -10.14
CA CYS A 759 -52.01 66.40 -9.20
C CYS A 759 -52.72 67.67 -8.75
N ILE A 760 -51.95 68.72 -8.43
CA ILE A 760 -52.47 70.05 -8.08
C ILE A 760 -53.22 70.64 -9.27
N ASP A 761 -52.65 70.66 -10.46
CA ASP A 761 -53.28 71.24 -11.65
C ASP A 761 -54.58 70.51 -12.01
N ARG A 762 -54.65 69.19 -11.80
CA ARG A 762 -55.90 68.41 -11.90
C ARG A 762 -56.91 68.72 -10.79
N LEU A 763 -56.45 69.04 -9.58
CA LEU A 763 -57.31 69.39 -8.43
C LEU A 763 -57.87 70.82 -8.53
N HIS A 764 -57.11 71.74 -9.15
CA HIS A 764 -57.56 73.09 -9.49
C HIS A 764 -58.53 73.11 -10.69
N GLY A 765 -58.59 72.02 -11.48
CA GLY A 765 -59.61 71.80 -12.51
C GLY A 765 -59.50 72.67 -13.77
N LEU A 766 -58.41 73.44 -13.94
CA LEU A 766 -58.32 74.48 -14.97
C LEU A 766 -57.89 73.99 -16.37
N TYR A 767 -57.31 72.78 -16.51
CA TYR A 767 -56.72 72.35 -17.80
C TYR A 767 -57.62 71.46 -18.68
N LEU A 768 -58.70 70.90 -18.14
CA LEU A 768 -59.75 70.24 -18.93
C LEU A 768 -61.01 71.09 -18.75
N GLY A 769 -61.45 71.79 -19.80
CA GLY A 769 -62.58 72.74 -19.80
C GLY A 769 -63.97 72.13 -19.52
N ILE A 770 -64.08 71.32 -18.46
CA ILE A 770 -65.29 70.64 -17.99
C ILE A 770 -65.63 71.00 -16.52
N ALA A 771 -64.80 71.80 -15.83
CA ALA A 771 -65.05 72.17 -14.42
C ALA A 771 -65.23 73.67 -14.19
N SER A 772 -65.95 74.38 -15.06
CA SER A 772 -66.43 75.74 -14.76
C SER A 772 -67.65 75.76 -13.81
N ASP A 773 -68.16 74.62 -13.36
CA ASP A 773 -69.39 74.50 -12.54
C ASP A 773 -69.14 74.05 -11.09
N VAL A 774 -67.89 74.02 -10.61
CA VAL A 774 -67.56 73.63 -9.23
C VAL A 774 -67.17 74.87 -8.41
N ASP A 775 -68.17 75.60 -7.90
CA ASP A 775 -67.99 76.87 -7.18
C ASP A 775 -67.10 76.79 -5.91
N TRP A 776 -67.05 75.62 -5.24
CA TRP A 776 -66.31 75.50 -3.98
C TRP A 776 -64.80 75.56 -4.13
N SER A 777 -64.24 75.12 -5.26
CA SER A 777 -62.79 75.18 -5.49
C SER A 777 -62.35 76.62 -5.84
N VAL A 778 -63.16 77.33 -6.63
CA VAL A 778 -62.88 78.72 -7.03
C VAL A 778 -62.94 79.66 -5.82
N ASP A 779 -63.89 79.47 -4.90
CA ASP A 779 -63.97 80.29 -3.68
C ASP A 779 -62.91 79.92 -2.63
N ALA A 780 -62.50 78.65 -2.52
CA ALA A 780 -61.44 78.23 -1.60
C ALA A 780 -60.04 78.71 -2.02
N PHE A 781 -59.78 78.80 -3.33
CA PHE A 781 -58.47 79.19 -3.86
C PHE A 781 -58.34 80.67 -4.28
N LYS A 782 -59.42 81.47 -4.21
CA LYS A 782 -59.42 82.93 -4.51
C LYS A 782 -58.30 83.70 -3.79
N VAL A 783 -58.14 83.46 -2.49
CA VAL A 783 -57.10 84.09 -1.63
C VAL A 783 -55.68 83.70 -2.07
N VAL A 784 -55.53 82.51 -2.65
CA VAL A 784 -54.25 81.99 -3.14
C VAL A 784 -53.86 82.63 -4.47
N TYR A 785 -54.84 83.02 -5.31
CA TYR A 785 -54.61 83.65 -6.62
C TYR A 785 -54.34 85.16 -6.54
N GLU A 786 -54.96 85.88 -5.61
CA GLU A 786 -54.83 87.35 -5.51
C GLU A 786 -53.50 87.80 -4.90
N THR A 787 -52.80 86.92 -4.18
CA THR A 787 -51.56 87.24 -3.48
C THR A 787 -50.34 86.81 -4.31
N PRO A 788 -49.48 87.73 -4.80
CA PRO A 788 -48.31 87.37 -5.60
C PRO A 788 -47.39 86.42 -4.83
N GLY A 789 -47.19 85.20 -5.35
CA GLY A 789 -46.27 84.20 -4.79
C GLY A 789 -46.88 83.16 -3.84
N LEU A 790 -48.15 83.28 -3.43
CA LEU A 790 -48.76 82.33 -2.48
C LEU A 790 -49.08 80.97 -3.12
N LEU A 791 -49.49 80.97 -4.39
CA LEU A 791 -49.66 79.76 -5.20
C LEU A 791 -48.37 78.92 -5.30
N LEU A 792 -47.23 79.59 -5.41
CA LEU A 792 -45.92 78.93 -5.44
C LEU A 792 -45.57 78.27 -4.09
N LEU A 793 -45.94 78.89 -2.97
CA LEU A 793 -45.73 78.31 -1.63
C LEU A 793 -46.60 77.07 -1.39
N VAL A 794 -47.86 77.07 -1.85
CA VAL A 794 -48.76 75.91 -1.75
C VAL A 794 -48.22 74.75 -2.59
N ASN A 795 -47.77 75.03 -3.81
CA ASN A 795 -47.20 74.00 -4.69
C ASN A 795 -45.90 73.40 -4.11
N LEU A 796 -45.03 74.22 -3.52
CA LEU A 796 -43.81 73.76 -2.84
C LEU A 796 -44.11 72.92 -1.60
N PHE A 797 -45.14 73.27 -0.82
CA PHE A 797 -45.56 72.49 0.34
C PHE A 797 -46.07 71.10 -0.07
N TRP A 798 -46.89 71.02 -1.12
CA TRP A 798 -47.43 69.75 -1.60
C TRP A 798 -46.36 68.85 -2.25
N TRP A 799 -45.40 69.47 -2.96
CA TRP A 799 -44.22 68.77 -3.45
C TRP A 799 -43.44 68.09 -2.31
N ALA A 800 -43.25 68.78 -1.19
CA ALA A 800 -42.61 68.19 -0.02
C ALA A 800 -43.41 67.01 0.57
N VAL A 801 -44.74 67.12 0.65
CA VAL A 801 -45.62 66.04 1.17
C VAL A 801 -45.59 64.80 0.27
N ILE A 802 -45.76 64.96 -1.05
CA ILE A 802 -45.72 63.84 -2.01
C ILE A 802 -44.31 63.24 -2.07
N GLY A 803 -43.26 64.07 -2.04
CA GLY A 803 -41.88 63.60 -2.00
C GLY A 803 -41.59 62.71 -0.80
N ILE A 804 -42.02 63.12 0.41
CA ILE A 804 -41.88 62.33 1.64
C ILE A 804 -42.68 61.02 1.54
N PHE A 805 -43.89 61.05 0.99
CA PHE A 805 -44.73 59.86 0.81
C PHE A 805 -44.10 58.82 -0.12
N ILE A 806 -43.62 59.25 -1.30
CA ILE A 806 -42.95 58.36 -2.26
C ILE A 806 -41.68 57.78 -1.65
N GLN A 807 -40.88 58.60 -0.94
CA GLN A 807 -39.65 58.13 -0.29
C GLN A 807 -39.95 57.12 0.82
N SER A 808 -41.03 57.30 1.58
CA SER A 808 -41.48 56.33 2.60
C SER A 808 -41.93 55.01 1.98
N LEU A 809 -42.61 55.05 0.82
CA LEU A 809 -43.09 53.86 0.12
C LEU A 809 -41.92 53.04 -0.44
N ILE A 810 -40.92 53.70 -1.02
CA ILE A 810 -39.70 53.05 -1.52
C ILE A 810 -38.90 52.42 -0.38
N LYS A 811 -38.76 53.10 0.77
CA LYS A 811 -38.10 52.54 1.96
C LYS A 811 -38.83 51.28 2.45
N ASN A 812 -40.16 51.29 2.51
CA ASN A 812 -40.95 50.13 2.87
C ASN A 812 -40.80 48.98 1.86
N LEU A 813 -40.80 49.26 0.54
CA LEU A 813 -40.56 48.24 -0.49
C LEU A 813 -39.14 47.66 -0.42
N ALA A 814 -38.14 48.50 -0.14
CA ALA A 814 -36.74 48.08 0.04
C ALA A 814 -36.53 47.23 1.31
N GLU A 815 -37.28 47.49 2.37
CA GLU A 815 -37.29 46.65 3.59
C GLU A 815 -37.97 45.29 3.37
N VAL A 816 -39.04 45.26 2.57
CA VAL A 816 -39.70 44.00 2.18
C VAL A 816 -38.78 43.12 1.34
N ALA A 817 -37.89 43.70 0.52
CA ALA A 817 -36.96 42.98 -0.36
C ALA A 817 -35.72 42.36 0.33
N ARG A 818 -35.39 42.73 1.57
CA ARG A 818 -34.20 42.20 2.29
C ARG A 818 -34.44 40.77 2.81
N GLY A 819 -33.65 39.79 2.37
CA GLY A 819 -33.65 38.42 2.89
C GLY A 819 -33.11 37.37 1.90
N VAL A 820 -31.78 37.24 1.83
CA VAL A 820 -31.07 36.23 1.02
C VAL A 820 -30.05 35.52 1.89
N MET A 821 -30.07 34.19 1.89
CA MET A 821 -29.07 33.29 2.47
C MET A 821 -28.15 32.82 1.34
N SER A 822 -26.86 32.99 1.53
CA SER A 822 -25.85 32.61 0.53
C SER A 822 -24.93 31.54 1.11
N ILE A 823 -24.89 30.35 0.49
CA ILE A 823 -24.09 29.21 0.94
C ILE A 823 -22.98 28.95 -0.08
N ARG A 824 -21.73 28.82 0.38
CA ARG A 824 -20.57 28.48 -0.46
C ARG A 824 -20.02 27.11 -0.07
N TYR A 825 -19.89 26.21 -1.04
CA TYR A 825 -19.25 24.91 -0.91
C TYR A 825 -17.94 24.90 -1.69
N LYS A 826 -16.90 24.27 -1.13
CA LYS A 826 -15.62 23.99 -1.77
C LYS A 826 -15.49 22.48 -1.93
N ILE A 827 -15.58 21.97 -3.16
CA ILE A 827 -15.81 20.55 -3.44
C ILE A 827 -14.52 19.86 -3.88
N ASN A 828 -13.68 20.52 -4.70
CA ASN A 828 -12.39 20.03 -5.19
C ASN A 828 -12.37 18.53 -5.58
N GLN A 829 -13.39 18.07 -6.31
CA GLN A 829 -13.53 16.65 -6.68
C GLN A 829 -13.58 16.49 -8.20
N LYS A 830 -13.00 15.39 -8.70
CA LYS A 830 -13.05 15.04 -10.11
C LYS A 830 -14.46 14.61 -10.50
N VAL A 831 -14.89 15.02 -11.69
CA VAL A 831 -16.24 14.83 -12.21
C VAL A 831 -16.19 14.07 -13.54
N ASP A 832 -17.21 13.27 -13.80
CA ASP A 832 -17.43 12.68 -15.12
C ASP A 832 -17.92 13.77 -16.09
N TRP A 833 -17.09 14.08 -17.09
CA TRP A 833 -17.32 15.20 -18.00
C TRP A 833 -18.60 15.01 -18.82
N ASP A 834 -18.85 13.80 -19.32
CA ASP A 834 -19.98 13.51 -20.20
C ASP A 834 -21.31 13.62 -19.43
N ALA A 835 -21.33 13.13 -18.18
CA ALA A 835 -22.47 13.26 -17.29
C ALA A 835 -22.72 14.72 -16.87
N PHE A 836 -21.64 15.48 -16.65
CA PHE A 836 -21.74 16.91 -16.32
C PHE A 836 -22.25 17.74 -17.49
N GLU A 837 -21.79 17.48 -18.71
CA GLU A 837 -22.25 18.18 -19.91
C GLU A 837 -23.75 17.90 -20.16
N ALA A 838 -24.18 16.64 -20.00
CA ALA A 838 -25.59 16.27 -20.05
C ALA A 838 -26.41 16.98 -18.97
N PHE A 839 -25.88 17.08 -17.76
CA PHE A 839 -26.52 17.78 -16.64
C PHE A 839 -26.63 19.30 -16.91
N MET A 840 -25.60 19.95 -17.44
CA MET A 840 -25.65 21.37 -17.78
C MET A 840 -26.62 21.67 -18.93
N LEU A 841 -26.72 20.78 -19.91
CA LEU A 841 -27.70 20.89 -21.01
C LEU A 841 -29.16 20.85 -20.50
N GLU A 842 -29.45 20.02 -19.49
CA GLU A 842 -30.76 19.97 -18.85
C GLU A 842 -31.08 21.26 -18.07
N MET A 843 -30.08 21.80 -17.38
CA MET A 843 -30.26 22.95 -16.49
C MET A 843 -30.27 24.31 -17.20
N SER A 844 -29.74 24.40 -18.43
CA SER A 844 -29.70 25.61 -19.28
C SER A 844 -29.07 26.83 -18.58
N PRO A 845 -27.73 26.98 -18.57
CA PRO A 845 -27.06 28.07 -17.87
C PRO A 845 -27.40 29.45 -18.46
N GLU A 846 -27.59 30.46 -17.59
CA GLU A 846 -27.89 31.84 -17.96
C GLU A 846 -26.64 32.67 -18.24
N VAL A 847 -25.55 32.37 -17.52
CA VAL A 847 -24.26 33.04 -17.67
C VAL A 847 -23.16 31.99 -17.64
N GLU A 848 -22.37 31.98 -18.72
CA GLU A 848 -21.10 31.29 -18.81
C GLU A 848 -20.00 32.34 -18.77
N ASP A 849 -19.19 32.30 -17.71
CA ASP A 849 -17.99 33.13 -17.60
C ASP A 849 -16.77 32.20 -17.57
N GLY A 850 -15.73 32.55 -18.31
CA GLY A 850 -14.58 31.69 -18.55
C GLY A 850 -13.29 32.47 -18.37
N ASP A 851 -12.47 32.03 -17.43
CA ASP A 851 -11.10 32.51 -17.28
C ASP A 851 -10.14 31.42 -17.75
N SER A 852 -9.45 31.68 -18.86
CA SER A 852 -8.52 30.74 -19.47
C SER A 852 -7.09 31.24 -19.30
N ASP A 853 -6.32 30.55 -18.47
CA ASP A 853 -4.87 30.69 -18.40
C ASP A 853 -4.20 29.59 -19.26
N LYS A 854 -2.89 29.68 -19.50
CA LYS A 854 -2.14 28.67 -20.28
C LYS A 854 -2.29 27.25 -19.72
N ASN A 855 -2.51 27.12 -18.41
CA ASN A 855 -2.55 25.85 -17.70
C ASN A 855 -3.91 25.50 -17.08
N THR A 856 -4.80 26.46 -16.81
CA THR A 856 -6.13 26.20 -16.20
C THR A 856 -7.25 26.80 -17.05
N ASN A 857 -8.38 26.09 -17.14
CA ASN A 857 -9.56 26.58 -17.86
C ASN A 857 -10.75 26.60 -16.91
N ILE A 858 -10.91 27.70 -16.17
CA ILE A 858 -11.94 27.80 -15.15
C ILE A 858 -13.21 28.36 -15.80
N LYS A 859 -14.25 27.53 -15.82
CA LYS A 859 -15.59 27.91 -16.28
C LYS A 859 -16.54 28.05 -15.09
N LYS A 860 -17.29 29.14 -15.09
CA LYS A 860 -18.34 29.42 -14.11
C LYS A 860 -19.69 29.36 -14.81
N PHE A 861 -20.57 28.51 -14.30
CA PHE A 861 -21.94 28.33 -14.76
C PHE A 861 -22.90 28.88 -13.72
N THR A 862 -23.85 29.71 -14.14
CA THR A 862 -24.90 30.24 -13.25
C THR A 862 -26.27 29.95 -13.84
N TRP A 863 -27.18 29.40 -13.05
CA TRP A 863 -28.56 29.15 -13.46
C TRP A 863 -29.55 29.36 -12.31
N ASP A 864 -30.79 29.69 -12.67
CA ASP A 864 -31.94 29.72 -11.77
C ASP A 864 -32.66 28.37 -11.81
N GLU A 865 -32.89 27.78 -10.64
CA GLU A 865 -33.53 26.47 -10.51
C GLU A 865 -35.05 26.55 -10.78
N LYS A 866 -35.66 25.49 -11.32
CA LYS A 866 -37.06 25.52 -11.78
C LYS A 866 -38.06 24.85 -10.81
N ASP A 867 -37.58 23.96 -9.94
CA ASP A 867 -38.46 23.11 -9.11
C ASP A 867 -38.88 23.74 -7.76
N GLU A 868 -40.03 24.43 -7.71
CA GLU A 868 -40.58 25.06 -6.50
C GLU A 868 -40.92 24.07 -5.36
N ALA A 869 -41.31 22.83 -5.71
CA ALA A 869 -41.71 21.80 -4.75
C ALA A 869 -40.53 21.20 -3.99
N LEU A 870 -39.38 21.05 -4.67
CA LEU A 870 -38.15 20.50 -4.10
C LEU A 870 -37.54 21.45 -3.07
N TRP A 871 -37.60 22.76 -3.35
CA TRP A 871 -37.01 23.83 -2.53
C TRP A 871 -38.00 24.51 -1.58
N GLN A 872 -39.18 23.93 -1.37
CA GLN A 872 -40.21 24.38 -0.42
C GLN A 872 -40.42 25.90 -0.43
N GLY A 873 -40.51 26.49 -1.63
CA GLY A 873 -40.58 27.94 -1.81
C GLY A 873 -39.95 28.40 -3.13
N ARG A 874 -39.50 29.66 -3.16
CA ARG A 874 -38.83 30.22 -4.35
C ARG A 874 -37.51 29.48 -4.60
N PRO A 875 -37.26 28.98 -5.83
CA PRO A 875 -36.08 28.19 -6.14
C PRO A 875 -34.80 29.02 -6.00
N PRO A 876 -33.67 28.37 -5.65
CA PRO A 876 -32.39 29.05 -5.48
C PRO A 876 -31.74 29.39 -6.82
N ARG A 877 -30.87 30.39 -6.76
CA ARG A 877 -29.88 30.64 -7.81
C ARG A 877 -28.60 29.88 -7.47
N ILE A 878 -28.11 29.08 -8.41
CA ILE A 878 -26.95 28.21 -8.21
C ILE A 878 -25.83 28.67 -9.15
N GLU A 879 -24.63 28.80 -8.62
CA GLU A 879 -23.41 29.06 -9.38
C GLU A 879 -22.41 27.92 -9.12
N VAL A 880 -21.86 27.35 -10.17
CA VAL A 880 -20.85 26.29 -10.10
C VAL A 880 -19.59 26.74 -10.82
N THR A 881 -18.44 26.53 -10.19
CA THR A 881 -17.12 26.81 -10.76
C THR A 881 -16.37 25.50 -10.95
N MET A 882 -15.88 25.30 -12.16
CA MET A 882 -15.28 24.06 -12.63
C MET A 882 -13.99 24.35 -13.39
N ASP A 883 -13.01 23.46 -13.29
CA ASP A 883 -11.89 23.38 -14.22
C ASP A 883 -12.24 22.43 -15.37
N ALA A 884 -12.42 22.98 -16.57
CA ALA A 884 -12.78 22.25 -17.77
C ALA A 884 -11.61 21.48 -18.39
N ARG A 885 -10.35 21.76 -18.02
CA ARG A 885 -9.18 21.05 -18.56
C ARG A 885 -8.91 19.74 -17.82
N TYR A 886 -9.05 19.77 -16.49
CA TYR A 886 -8.77 18.62 -15.63
C TYR A 886 -10.03 17.94 -15.08
N HIS A 887 -11.22 18.43 -15.44
CA HIS A 887 -12.53 17.94 -15.04
C HIS A 887 -12.74 17.94 -13.52
N PHE A 888 -12.39 19.04 -12.86
CA PHE A 888 -12.57 19.22 -11.42
C PHE A 888 -13.68 20.20 -11.10
N LEU A 889 -14.59 19.80 -10.21
CA LEU A 889 -15.58 20.68 -9.60
C LEU A 889 -14.95 21.41 -8.41
N LEU A 890 -14.69 22.70 -8.55
CA LEU A 890 -13.94 23.47 -7.55
C LEU A 890 -14.87 23.99 -6.45
N LYS A 891 -15.92 24.72 -6.83
CA LYS A 891 -16.80 25.44 -5.90
C LYS A 891 -18.24 25.45 -6.38
N ALA A 892 -19.17 25.48 -5.43
CA ALA A 892 -20.59 25.73 -5.69
C ALA A 892 -21.10 26.83 -4.75
N PHE A 893 -21.98 27.68 -5.25
CA PHE A 893 -22.55 28.80 -4.52
C PHE A 893 -24.06 28.83 -4.74
N LEU A 894 -24.81 28.81 -3.63
CA LEU A 894 -26.28 28.78 -3.65
C LEU A 894 -26.81 30.06 -2.99
N GLN A 895 -27.72 30.75 -3.66
CA GLN A 895 -28.47 31.89 -3.12
C GLN A 895 -29.94 31.51 -2.93
N ILE A 896 -30.40 31.48 -1.68
CA ILE A 896 -31.76 31.09 -1.28
C ILE A 896 -32.46 32.28 -0.62
N SER A 897 -33.71 32.57 -0.96
CA SER A 897 -34.46 33.67 -0.31
C SER A 897 -35.10 33.21 1.02
N THR A 898 -34.63 33.76 2.15
CA THR A 898 -35.03 33.32 3.50
C THR A 898 -36.47 33.68 3.88
N LYS A 899 -37.07 34.69 3.26
CA LYS A 899 -38.46 35.11 3.53
C LYS A 899 -39.51 34.27 2.78
N LYS A 900 -39.12 33.61 1.68
CA LYS A 900 -40.03 32.89 0.78
C LYS A 900 -39.79 31.38 0.70
N SER A 901 -38.72 30.88 1.32
CA SER A 901 -38.40 29.45 1.40
C SER A 901 -38.24 29.04 2.87
N LYS A 902 -38.63 27.80 3.19
CA LYS A 902 -38.51 27.23 4.55
C LYS A 902 -37.29 26.32 4.71
N VAL A 903 -36.43 26.24 3.71
CA VAL A 903 -35.32 25.28 3.63
C VAL A 903 -34.18 25.70 4.57
N SER A 904 -33.74 24.77 5.41
CA SER A 904 -32.56 24.93 6.28
C SER A 904 -31.26 24.76 5.48
N GLN A 905 -30.14 25.31 5.98
CA GLN A 905 -28.81 25.16 5.36
C GLN A 905 -28.42 23.69 5.14
N ALA A 906 -28.72 22.82 6.11
CA ALA A 906 -28.43 21.38 6.03
C ALA A 906 -29.28 20.66 4.96
N GLU A 907 -30.54 21.07 4.79
CA GLU A 907 -31.44 20.50 3.78
C GLU A 907 -31.04 20.94 2.36
N ALA A 908 -30.66 22.21 2.18
CA ALA A 908 -30.17 22.72 0.90
C ALA A 908 -28.89 22.02 0.42
N LYS A 909 -28.00 21.66 1.34
CA LYS A 909 -26.78 20.88 1.10
C LYS A 909 -27.09 19.49 0.54
N LEU A 910 -27.94 18.73 1.24
CA LEU A 910 -28.33 17.37 0.86
C LEU A 910 -29.05 17.34 -0.50
N ILE A 911 -29.95 18.30 -0.75
CA ILE A 911 -30.68 18.42 -2.02
C ILE A 911 -29.69 18.64 -3.19
N PHE A 912 -28.70 19.51 -3.01
CA PHE A 912 -27.73 19.84 -4.05
C PHE A 912 -26.80 18.67 -4.40
N PHE A 913 -26.15 18.05 -3.40
CA PHE A 913 -25.21 16.95 -3.64
C PHE A 913 -25.90 15.68 -4.14
N ARG A 914 -27.12 15.42 -3.67
CA ARG A 914 -27.94 14.33 -4.22
C ARG A 914 -28.21 14.51 -5.70
N ARG A 915 -28.56 15.72 -6.15
CA ARG A 915 -28.86 15.97 -7.57
C ARG A 915 -27.65 15.71 -8.45
N LEU A 916 -26.45 16.08 -7.99
CA LEU A 916 -25.20 15.77 -8.68
C LEU A 916 -24.91 14.26 -8.74
N ARG A 917 -25.25 13.51 -7.67
CA ARG A 917 -25.14 12.03 -7.68
C ARG A 917 -26.19 11.36 -8.58
N ASP A 918 -27.44 11.79 -8.50
CA ASP A 918 -28.54 11.25 -9.31
C ASP A 918 -28.28 11.47 -10.81
N ALA A 919 -27.60 12.58 -11.17
CA ALA A 919 -27.16 12.88 -12.52
C ALA A 919 -25.86 12.14 -12.94
N GLY A 920 -25.24 11.37 -12.04
CA GLY A 920 -23.99 10.62 -12.32
C GLY A 920 -22.74 11.49 -12.40
N VAL A 921 -22.82 12.77 -12.03
CA VAL A 921 -21.72 13.75 -12.08
C VAL A 921 -20.66 13.46 -11.01
N LEU A 922 -21.10 13.00 -9.84
CA LEU A 922 -20.23 12.60 -8.73
C LEU A 922 -20.35 11.09 -8.49
N SER A 923 -19.21 10.40 -8.41
CA SER A 923 -19.15 8.95 -8.18
C SER A 923 -19.13 8.53 -6.70
N GLY A 924 -19.10 9.48 -5.75
CA GLY A 924 -19.01 9.19 -4.32
C GLY A 924 -19.43 10.34 -3.41
N ILE A 925 -19.21 10.16 -2.10
CA ILE A 925 -19.46 11.16 -1.05
C ILE A 925 -18.32 12.20 -1.06
N VAL A 926 -18.64 13.47 -0.80
CA VAL A 926 -17.63 14.54 -0.73
C VAL A 926 -17.00 14.57 0.67
N ALA A 927 -15.75 14.12 0.78
CA ALA A 927 -15.02 14.04 2.05
C ALA A 927 -14.97 15.39 2.80
N GLY A 928 -15.33 15.38 4.09
CA GLY A 928 -15.35 16.56 4.97
C GLY A 928 -16.54 17.50 4.78
N LEU A 929 -17.36 17.28 3.74
CA LEU A 929 -18.62 17.99 3.56
C LEU A 929 -19.82 17.11 3.88
N GLU A 930 -19.85 15.81 3.57
CA GLU A 930 -20.99 14.92 3.88
C GLU A 930 -20.56 13.79 4.83
N ASP A 931 -21.38 13.50 5.86
CA ASP A 931 -21.22 12.33 6.73
C ASP A 931 -22.13 11.20 6.22
N GLU A 932 -21.69 9.94 6.28
CA GLU A 932 -22.49 8.77 5.87
C GLU A 932 -23.83 8.69 6.61
N GLN A 933 -23.82 9.04 7.91
CA GLN A 933 -25.00 9.06 8.76
C GLN A 933 -26.04 10.11 8.32
N ASP A 934 -25.60 11.29 7.87
CA ASP A 934 -26.49 12.36 7.39
C ASP A 934 -27.25 11.96 6.11
N VAL A 935 -26.58 11.19 5.25
CA VAL A 935 -27.14 10.68 3.99
C VAL A 935 -28.19 9.59 4.26
N GLU A 936 -27.90 8.68 5.20
CA GLU A 936 -28.81 7.60 5.63
C GLU A 936 -30.04 8.14 6.37
N GLU A 937 -29.86 9.03 7.36
CA GLU A 937 -30.96 9.57 8.16
C GLU A 937 -31.99 10.32 7.31
N TRP A 938 -31.53 11.10 6.33
CA TRP A 938 -32.43 11.81 5.43
C TRP A 938 -33.08 10.87 4.40
N ALA A 939 -32.38 9.85 3.92
CA ALA A 939 -32.95 8.80 3.07
C ALA A 939 -34.07 8.02 3.78
N GLU A 940 -33.90 7.73 5.07
CA GLU A 940 -34.96 7.13 5.91
C GLU A 940 -36.16 8.06 6.08
N LYS A 941 -35.93 9.35 6.34
CA LYS A 941 -36.98 10.37 6.50
C LYS A 941 -37.83 10.50 5.23
N GLN A 942 -37.21 10.41 4.05
CA GLN A 942 -37.91 10.41 2.77
C GLN A 942 -38.60 9.07 2.46
N ARG A 943 -38.01 7.92 2.81
CA ARG A 943 -38.70 6.62 2.73
C ARG A 943 -39.96 6.60 3.59
N ARG A 944 -39.93 7.24 4.77
CA ARG A 944 -41.12 7.44 5.61
C ARG A 944 -42.15 8.34 4.94
N ALA A 945 -41.74 9.48 4.38
CA ALA A 945 -42.64 10.39 3.67
C ALA A 945 -43.25 9.77 2.40
N GLN A 946 -42.48 9.00 1.62
CA GLN A 946 -42.98 8.24 0.47
C GLN A 946 -43.91 7.11 0.90
N LYS A 947 -43.61 6.37 1.98
CA LYS A 947 -44.53 5.37 2.55
C LYS A 947 -45.83 6.01 3.02
N GLU A 948 -45.79 7.20 3.61
CA GLU A 948 -47.00 7.95 3.98
C GLU A 948 -47.78 8.43 2.76
N ASN A 949 -47.11 9.01 1.76
CA ASN A 949 -47.76 9.43 0.51
C ASN A 949 -48.33 8.24 -0.28
N ALA A 950 -47.64 7.10 -0.28
CA ALA A 950 -48.12 5.85 -0.86
C ALA A 950 -49.31 5.29 -0.06
N LYS A 951 -49.29 5.37 1.27
CA LYS A 951 -50.45 5.06 2.14
C LYS A 951 -51.64 5.98 1.86
N GLN A 952 -51.42 7.28 1.66
CA GLN A 952 -52.48 8.25 1.34
C GLN A 952 -53.02 8.05 -0.08
N ARG A 953 -52.16 7.70 -1.05
CA ARG A 953 -52.58 7.30 -2.41
C ARG A 953 -53.36 5.99 -2.39
N ALA A 954 -52.90 5.00 -1.63
CA ALA A 954 -53.61 3.73 -1.44
C ALA A 954 -54.96 3.96 -0.74
N ALA A 955 -55.03 4.83 0.28
CA ALA A 955 -56.26 5.20 0.95
C ALA A 955 -57.23 5.95 0.02
N ARG A 956 -56.74 6.78 -0.92
CA ARG A 956 -57.57 7.40 -1.97
C ARG A 956 -58.06 6.40 -3.02
N LEU A 957 -57.23 5.43 -3.41
CA LEU A 957 -57.59 4.38 -4.38
C LEU A 957 -58.54 3.33 -3.77
N LEU A 958 -58.41 3.03 -2.48
CA LEU A 958 -59.32 2.16 -1.72
C LEU A 958 -60.62 2.87 -1.32
N GLY A 959 -60.63 4.22 -1.32
CA GLY A 959 -61.79 5.05 -0.99
C GLY A 959 -62.99 4.91 -1.92
N ASP A 960 -62.81 4.43 -3.15
CA ASP A 960 -63.91 4.20 -4.10
C ASP A 960 -64.54 2.78 -4.03
N SER A 961 -64.08 1.92 -3.11
CA SER A 961 -64.62 0.55 -2.97
C SER A 961 -65.02 0.15 -1.55
N TYR A 962 -64.93 1.06 -0.58
CA TYR A 962 -65.18 0.75 0.84
C TYR A 962 -66.44 1.40 1.46
N GLU A 963 -67.31 2.03 0.68
CA GLU A 963 -68.59 2.56 1.20
C GLU A 963 -69.70 1.49 1.37
N VAL A 964 -69.47 0.23 0.96
CA VAL A 964 -70.49 -0.84 1.05
C VAL A 964 -70.29 -1.81 2.23
N GLU A 965 -69.09 -1.91 2.81
CA GLU A 965 -68.84 -2.83 3.94
C GLU A 965 -68.91 -2.17 5.33
N GLU A 966 -68.74 -0.85 5.42
CA GLU A 966 -68.80 -0.15 6.71
C GLU A 966 -70.23 -0.03 7.28
N MET A 967 -71.26 -0.17 6.44
CA MET A 967 -72.66 -0.31 6.90
C MET A 967 -72.99 -1.71 7.42
N LYS A 968 -72.23 -2.76 7.04
CA LYS A 968 -72.47 -4.12 7.54
C LYS A 968 -71.76 -4.39 8.86
N LEU A 969 -70.56 -3.82 9.09
CA LEU A 969 -69.82 -4.01 10.35
C LEU A 969 -70.34 -3.20 11.55
N LYS A 970 -71.08 -2.10 11.33
CA LYS A 970 -71.74 -1.36 12.42
C LYS A 970 -72.90 -2.11 13.08
N SER A 971 -73.33 -3.24 12.50
CA SER A 971 -74.30 -4.17 13.12
C SER A 971 -73.66 -5.31 13.93
N ALA A 972 -72.33 -5.46 13.89
CA ALA A 972 -71.58 -6.42 14.71
C ALA A 972 -70.90 -5.76 15.93
N GLY A 973 -71.39 -4.60 16.34
CA GLY A 973 -71.09 -4.00 17.63
C GLY A 973 -71.80 -4.75 18.75
N PHE A 974 -71.32 -5.94 19.13
CA PHE A 974 -71.80 -6.60 20.35
C PHE A 974 -70.76 -7.45 21.11
N ALA A 975 -69.47 -7.45 20.74
CA ALA A 975 -68.49 -8.31 21.42
C ALA A 975 -67.08 -7.71 21.56
N LYS A 976 -66.93 -6.46 22.03
CA LYS A 976 -65.60 -5.87 22.28
C LYS A 976 -65.49 -5.02 23.55
N HIS A 977 -66.27 -5.35 24.57
CA HIS A 977 -66.09 -4.81 25.93
C HIS A 977 -65.32 -5.74 26.88
N HIS A 978 -64.77 -6.86 26.38
CA HIS A 978 -64.06 -7.85 27.21
C HIS A 978 -62.59 -8.14 26.82
N ALA A 979 -62.00 -7.32 25.92
CA ALA A 979 -60.63 -7.55 25.41
C ALA A 979 -59.71 -6.32 25.58
N ARG A 980 -59.86 -5.59 26.69
CA ARG A 980 -58.93 -4.50 27.09
C ARG A 980 -58.10 -4.83 28.33
N SER A 981 -58.19 -6.05 28.86
CA SER A 981 -57.34 -6.52 29.98
C SER A 981 -56.34 -7.61 29.58
N PHE A 982 -56.14 -7.87 28.29
CA PHE A 982 -55.26 -8.95 27.81
C PHE A 982 -54.10 -8.47 26.91
N LYS A 983 -53.88 -7.15 26.82
CA LYS A 983 -52.84 -6.55 25.97
C LYS A 983 -51.73 -5.83 26.74
N ALA A 984 -51.56 -6.23 28.01
CA ALA A 984 -50.44 -5.85 28.87
C ALA A 984 -49.71 -7.12 29.40
N LYS A 985 -49.89 -8.25 28.71
CA LYS A 985 -49.31 -9.55 29.05
C LYS A 985 -48.82 -10.34 27.83
N THR A 986 -48.65 -9.67 26.70
CA THR A 986 -48.20 -10.25 25.42
C THR A 986 -47.09 -9.38 24.82
N ASP A 987 -46.20 -8.87 25.67
CA ASP A 987 -44.90 -8.32 25.31
C ASP A 987 -43.76 -9.19 25.92
N GLU A 988 -44.08 -10.43 26.35
CA GLU A 988 -43.14 -11.39 26.95
C GLU A 988 -43.08 -12.74 26.21
N GLU A 989 -43.75 -12.89 25.05
CA GLU A 989 -43.83 -14.17 24.32
C GLU A 989 -43.43 -14.12 22.83
N ASP A 990 -42.83 -13.02 22.35
CA ASP A 990 -42.21 -12.98 21.00
C ASP A 990 -40.66 -13.07 21.06
N ASP A 991 -40.11 -13.37 22.23
CA ASP A 991 -38.67 -13.58 22.49
C ASP A 991 -38.26 -15.07 22.36
N ALA A 992 -39.15 -15.91 21.79
CA ALA A 992 -38.92 -17.34 21.60
C ALA A 992 -39.60 -17.86 20.31
N ARG A 993 -39.15 -17.36 19.15
CA ARG A 993 -39.32 -18.02 17.84
C ARG A 993 -38.17 -17.73 16.90
#